data_AF-A0A392LZA7-F1
#
_entry.id   AF-A0A392LZA7-F1
#
_cell.length_a   1.000
_cell.length_b   1.000
_cell.length_c   1.000
_cell.angle_alpha   90.00
_cell.angle_beta   90.00
_cell.angle_gamma   90.00
#
_symmetry.space_group_name_H-M   'P 1'
#
loop_
_entity.id
_entity.type
_entity.pdbx_description
1 polymer ?
#
loop_
_entity_poly.entity_id
_entity_poly.type
_entity_poly.pdbx_seq_one_letter_code
_entity_poly.pdbx_strand_id
1 'polypeptide(L)'
;MEMCIKYVQITVLIGETGSGKSTQIVQFLADSGIGADESIVCTQPRKIAAKSLAQRVQEESSGCYEESSIQCYSTFSSGDMFDSRIAFMTDHCLLQQYMNDRNLSGVSCIIVDEAHERSLNTDLLLALIKNLLCKRVEMRLIIMSATADAKQLSDYFYGCGIFHVVGRNFPVEMRYVPADYGEHSGSAVVASYVFDVVKMATEIHKTEEEGIILAFLTSQFEVEWACENFKAPSAVALPLHGKLSSEEQFHVFQNYAGKRKVIFSTNLAETSITIPGVKYVIDSGLVKDCRFDPCSGMNVLKVCWISQSSANQRAGRAGRTEPGRCYRMYSEADYQSMELNQEPEIRRVHLGVAVLKILALGVKNVQDFDFVDAPSPSSIEMAIRNLIQLGFIKVNNNVHELTYEGRYLARMGIEPRHGKLILGCFKLALGREGIVLAAMMPNASNIFCRFGNEGDKQRSDCLKVQFCHPDGDLFTLLSVYKEWEALPQDRRNKWCWENSINAKCMRRCHDTVLELESFLEREHGFVVPSYWRWDPHTPSVHDKNMKKVILSSLAENVAMFSGRYQLGYEVAQTGQHVHLHPSSSLLVFAQRPSWVVFGELLSVSNEYLVCVSAVDFESLNSLQPPPLFDVSKMEERKLQMKTLTGFGTVLLKRFCGKLNSNLLGLVSRIRKACMDERISVEVNVDENLIKLYAASHDMDTASMLVNDVLEDEKKRLRAECMERCLYHGSGSSSPVALFGSGAEIKHLELEKHSLSVEVCHPNINAIDDKELLMFFEKNTSGCICSVYKFQGMVKDADDREKWGKITFLSPDAAKRAVELNGEEFCGSSLKILPSQSAMGGDKTFSFPEVKAKIFWPRRPSKGFGILKCDKNDVNFILRDFYNLAIGGRYVRCAPSNKSMDCIMISGLDRELSETEILDVLRTATSRRILDFFVVRGDAVGNPPCSACEEALYKEISPLMPKKNPHTSSCRVQVFPAEPKDSFMRALINFDGRLHLEAAKALEKIEGKVLPGCLSWQKIKCEQLFHSSLIFPAPVYHVIREQLEKILASFNNLN
;
A
#
# COMPACT_ATOMS: atom_id res chain seq x y z
N MET A 1 34.29 -47.18 -32.40
CA MET A 1 33.12 -46.92 -31.54
C MET A 1 32.22 -48.15 -31.48
N GLU A 2 31.73 -48.64 -32.62
CA GLU A 2 30.93 -49.88 -32.74
C GLU A 2 31.57 -51.10 -32.04
N MET A 3 32.89 -51.30 -32.22
CA MET A 3 33.63 -52.34 -31.47
C MET A 3 33.60 -52.14 -29.95
N CYS A 4 33.70 -50.90 -29.43
CA CYS A 4 33.68 -50.68 -27.97
C CYS A 4 32.28 -50.93 -27.40
N ILE A 5 31.23 -50.43 -28.06
CA ILE A 5 29.85 -50.54 -27.55
C ILE A 5 29.38 -52.00 -27.52
N LYS A 6 29.92 -52.85 -28.41
CA LYS A 6 29.64 -54.29 -28.39
C LYS A 6 30.18 -54.99 -27.13
N TYR A 7 31.36 -54.58 -26.64
CA TYR A 7 32.06 -55.25 -25.53
C TYR A 7 32.00 -54.52 -24.19
N VAL A 8 31.59 -53.25 -24.15
CA VAL A 8 31.49 -52.44 -22.93
C VAL A 8 30.02 -52.16 -22.63
N GLN A 9 29.58 -52.53 -21.43
CA GLN A 9 28.18 -52.38 -21.01
C GLN A 9 27.76 -50.91 -20.86
N ILE A 10 28.65 -50.08 -20.31
CA ILE A 10 28.39 -48.67 -19.96
C ILE A 10 29.45 -47.78 -20.59
N THR A 11 29.02 -46.75 -21.31
CA THR A 11 29.94 -45.83 -21.99
C THR A 11 29.51 -44.38 -21.76
N VAL A 12 30.45 -43.52 -21.36
CA VAL A 12 30.26 -42.06 -21.37
C VAL A 12 30.87 -41.51 -22.64
N LEU A 13 30.06 -40.78 -23.40
CA LEU A 13 30.49 -40.14 -24.64
C LEU A 13 30.43 -38.63 -24.51
N ILE A 14 31.59 -38.01 -24.63
CA ILE A 14 31.71 -36.56 -24.71
C ILE A 14 31.83 -36.16 -26.17
N GLY A 15 31.05 -35.17 -26.57
CA GLY A 15 31.31 -34.45 -27.81
C GLY A 15 30.52 -33.15 -27.83
N GLU A 16 31.00 -32.17 -28.56
CA GLU A 16 30.33 -30.88 -28.65
C GLU A 16 28.96 -31.03 -29.33
N THR A 17 28.01 -30.17 -28.98
CA THR A 17 26.71 -30.15 -29.65
C THR A 17 26.91 -29.80 -31.14
N GLY A 18 26.29 -30.58 -32.03
CA GLY A 18 26.49 -30.47 -33.48
C GLY A 18 27.45 -31.52 -34.06
N SER A 19 28.15 -32.31 -33.23
CA SER A 19 29.03 -33.39 -33.70
C SER A 19 28.29 -34.65 -34.20
N GLY A 20 26.95 -34.62 -34.27
CA GLY A 20 26.14 -35.74 -34.75
C GLY A 20 25.87 -36.86 -33.73
N LYS A 21 26.17 -36.68 -32.43
CA LYS A 21 25.96 -37.73 -31.40
C LYS A 21 24.54 -38.27 -31.40
N SER A 22 23.57 -37.38 -31.26
CA SER A 22 22.15 -37.69 -31.06
C SER A 22 21.47 -38.26 -32.29
N THR A 23 21.97 -37.96 -33.49
CA THR A 23 21.39 -38.45 -34.76
C THR A 23 22.08 -39.71 -35.26
N GLN A 24 23.42 -39.75 -35.26
CA GLN A 24 24.19 -40.80 -35.92
C GLN A 24 24.39 -42.02 -35.04
N ILE A 25 24.59 -41.86 -33.72
CA ILE A 25 24.89 -43.00 -32.84
C ILE A 25 23.71 -43.95 -32.74
N VAL A 26 22.49 -43.42 -32.68
CA VAL A 26 21.27 -44.23 -32.64
C VAL A 26 21.15 -45.10 -33.90
N GLN A 27 21.45 -44.54 -35.08
CA GLN A 27 21.46 -45.26 -36.36
C GLN A 27 22.57 -46.32 -36.41
N PHE A 28 23.81 -45.97 -36.00
CA PHE A 28 24.91 -46.94 -35.95
C PHE A 28 24.61 -48.13 -35.04
N LEU A 29 23.93 -47.90 -33.91
CA LEU A 29 23.53 -48.97 -33.01
C LEU A 29 22.45 -49.85 -33.61
N ALA A 30 21.45 -49.23 -34.23
CA ALA A 30 20.40 -49.97 -34.93
C ALA A 30 21.01 -50.87 -36.02
N ASP A 31 21.93 -50.35 -36.83
CA ASP A 31 22.57 -51.09 -37.93
C ASP A 31 23.54 -52.18 -37.46
N SER A 32 24.19 -51.99 -36.31
CA SER A 32 25.15 -52.95 -35.74
C SER A 32 24.53 -54.29 -35.29
N GLY A 33 23.20 -54.36 -35.22
CA GLY A 33 22.46 -55.54 -34.74
C GLY A 33 22.50 -55.72 -33.22
N ILE A 34 22.97 -54.72 -32.47
CA ILE A 34 22.79 -54.68 -31.01
C ILE A 34 21.29 -54.65 -30.73
N GLY A 35 20.80 -55.66 -30.00
CA GLY A 35 19.39 -55.75 -29.60
C GLY A 35 18.47 -56.50 -30.55
N ALA A 36 18.87 -56.74 -31.81
CA ALA A 36 18.11 -57.43 -32.87
C ALA A 36 16.60 -57.08 -32.96
N ASP A 37 15.79 -57.65 -32.07
CA ASP A 37 14.32 -57.52 -31.99
C ASP A 37 13.84 -56.55 -30.88
N GLU A 38 14.73 -56.02 -30.03
CA GLU A 38 14.43 -55.10 -28.92
C GLU A 38 14.76 -53.62 -29.27
N SER A 39 13.99 -52.68 -28.76
CA SER A 39 14.12 -51.23 -29.01
C SER A 39 15.41 -50.62 -28.47
N ILE A 40 15.93 -49.65 -29.22
CA ILE A 40 16.93 -48.68 -28.76
C ILE A 40 16.21 -47.40 -28.33
N VAL A 41 16.38 -47.01 -27.07
CA VAL A 41 15.71 -45.85 -26.49
C VAL A 41 16.70 -44.70 -26.32
N CYS A 42 16.44 -43.58 -26.99
CA CYS A 42 17.20 -42.34 -26.81
C CYS A 42 16.37 -41.32 -26.04
N THR A 43 16.83 -40.96 -24.85
CA THR A 43 16.15 -39.98 -24.00
C THR A 43 16.69 -38.57 -24.22
N GLN A 44 15.79 -37.61 -24.09
CA GLN A 44 16.07 -36.18 -24.14
C GLN A 44 15.40 -35.47 -22.97
N PRO A 45 16.05 -34.48 -22.34
CA PRO A 45 15.41 -33.69 -21.30
C PRO A 45 14.24 -32.85 -21.84
N ARG A 46 14.23 -32.49 -23.14
CA ARG A 46 13.25 -31.57 -23.75
C ARG A 46 12.36 -32.23 -24.80
N LYS A 47 11.03 -32.01 -24.70
CA LYS A 47 10.02 -32.51 -25.67
C LYS A 47 10.33 -32.13 -27.12
N ILE A 48 10.76 -30.89 -27.37
CA ILE A 48 11.06 -30.40 -28.73
C ILE A 48 12.29 -31.10 -29.31
N ALA A 49 13.34 -31.28 -28.52
CA ALA A 49 14.55 -31.98 -28.95
C ALA A 49 14.22 -33.42 -29.37
N ALA A 50 13.47 -34.16 -28.54
CA ALA A 50 13.01 -35.52 -28.86
C ALA A 50 12.25 -35.58 -30.19
N LYS A 51 11.28 -34.67 -30.41
CA LYS A 51 10.51 -34.61 -31.67
C LYS A 51 11.37 -34.28 -32.88
N SER A 52 12.22 -33.27 -32.76
CA SER A 52 13.10 -32.83 -33.85
C SER A 52 14.13 -33.90 -34.23
N LEU A 53 14.67 -34.63 -33.26
CA LEU A 53 15.63 -35.71 -33.50
C LEU A 53 14.96 -36.91 -34.16
N ALA A 54 13.78 -37.30 -33.68
CA ALA A 54 13.01 -38.37 -34.30
C ALA A 54 12.71 -38.05 -35.78
N GLN A 55 12.19 -36.85 -36.06
CA GLN A 55 11.93 -36.41 -37.43
C GLN A 55 13.21 -36.37 -38.26
N ARG A 56 14.31 -35.84 -37.70
CA ARG A 56 15.58 -35.74 -38.43
C ARG A 56 16.17 -37.11 -38.77
N VAL A 57 16.12 -38.06 -37.84
CA VAL A 57 16.61 -39.42 -38.07
C VAL A 57 15.69 -40.16 -39.06
N GLN A 58 14.38 -39.91 -39.03
CA GLN A 58 13.46 -40.41 -40.05
C GLN A 58 13.81 -39.89 -41.45
N GLU A 59 14.12 -38.61 -41.58
CA GLU A 59 14.56 -38.00 -42.84
C GLU A 59 15.91 -38.59 -43.32
N GLU A 60 16.88 -38.77 -42.42
CA GLU A 60 18.21 -39.31 -42.74
C GLU A 60 18.19 -40.80 -43.11
N SER A 61 17.26 -41.56 -42.53
CA SER A 61 17.11 -43.01 -42.75
C SER A 61 16.03 -43.39 -43.76
N SER A 62 15.47 -42.40 -44.47
CA SER A 62 14.45 -42.61 -45.49
C SER A 62 14.91 -43.63 -46.54
N GLY A 63 14.13 -44.69 -46.74
CA GLY A 63 14.46 -45.80 -47.65
C GLY A 63 15.33 -46.90 -47.06
N CYS A 64 15.85 -46.75 -45.84
CA CYS A 64 16.64 -47.77 -45.12
C CYS A 64 15.82 -48.49 -44.03
N TYR A 65 14.91 -47.78 -43.36
CA TYR A 65 13.98 -48.35 -42.36
C TYR A 65 12.52 -48.20 -42.80
N GLU A 66 11.63 -49.05 -42.28
CA GLU A 66 10.18 -48.85 -42.44
C GLU A 66 9.74 -47.61 -41.66
N GLU A 67 8.69 -46.91 -42.11
CA GLU A 67 8.26 -45.66 -41.45
C GLU A 67 7.87 -45.85 -39.97
N SER A 68 7.40 -47.04 -39.58
CA SER A 68 7.06 -47.42 -38.20
C SER A 68 8.27 -47.73 -37.31
N SER A 69 9.47 -47.83 -37.88
CA SER A 69 10.70 -48.25 -37.16
C SER A 69 11.23 -47.18 -36.20
N ILE A 70 10.87 -45.91 -36.39
CA ILE A 70 11.27 -44.77 -35.55
C ILE A 70 10.01 -44.14 -34.95
N GLN A 71 9.95 -44.05 -33.64
CA GLN A 71 8.82 -43.41 -32.94
C GLN A 71 9.29 -42.35 -31.95
N CYS A 72 8.42 -41.37 -31.69
CA CYS A 72 8.66 -40.31 -30.73
C CYS A 72 7.58 -40.27 -29.66
N TYR A 73 8.02 -40.29 -28.40
CA TYR A 73 7.14 -40.26 -27.24
C TYR A 73 7.49 -39.08 -26.33
N SER A 74 6.92 -37.92 -26.65
CA SER A 74 7.16 -36.69 -25.90
C SER A 74 6.33 -36.56 -24.62
N THR A 75 5.25 -37.34 -24.50
CA THR A 75 4.38 -37.43 -23.32
C THR A 75 4.12 -38.91 -23.04
N PHE A 76 4.06 -39.30 -21.77
CA PHE A 76 3.83 -40.69 -21.39
C PHE A 76 2.45 -41.17 -21.83
N SER A 77 2.40 -42.35 -22.45
CA SER A 77 1.17 -43.11 -22.68
C SER A 77 1.33 -44.50 -22.07
N SER A 78 0.27 -45.02 -21.46
CA SER A 78 0.29 -46.31 -20.77
C SER A 78 0.24 -47.54 -21.71
N GLY A 79 0.33 -47.34 -23.02
CA GLY A 79 0.41 -48.45 -23.99
C GLY A 79 1.84 -49.00 -24.07
N ASP A 80 2.02 -50.11 -24.78
CA ASP A 80 3.34 -50.62 -25.10
C ASP A 80 4.08 -49.60 -25.99
N MET A 81 5.20 -49.05 -25.50
CA MET A 81 5.97 -47.97 -26.14
C MET A 81 7.28 -48.48 -26.79
N PHE A 82 7.43 -49.80 -26.92
CA PHE A 82 8.67 -50.45 -27.38
C PHE A 82 8.43 -51.37 -28.59
N ASP A 83 7.44 -51.04 -29.43
CA ASP A 83 7.16 -51.77 -30.68
C ASP A 83 8.04 -51.31 -31.86
N SER A 84 8.86 -50.26 -31.66
CA SER A 84 9.72 -49.69 -32.70
C SER A 84 11.18 -50.04 -32.49
N ARG A 85 11.95 -50.12 -33.58
CA ARG A 85 13.40 -50.37 -33.52
C ARG A 85 14.15 -49.25 -32.80
N ILE A 86 13.73 -48.00 -33.02
CA ILE A 86 14.27 -46.79 -32.39
C ILE A 86 13.13 -46.01 -31.74
N ALA A 87 13.30 -45.61 -30.49
CA ALA A 87 12.35 -44.77 -29.76
C ALA A 87 13.07 -43.54 -29.19
N PHE A 88 12.64 -42.35 -29.62
CA PHE A 88 13.03 -41.08 -28.99
C PHE A 88 11.99 -40.70 -27.96
N MET A 89 12.38 -40.46 -26.71
CA MET A 89 11.43 -40.07 -25.67
C MET A 89 12.03 -39.07 -24.71
N THR A 90 11.19 -38.51 -23.84
CA THR A 90 11.74 -37.69 -22.75
C THR A 90 12.25 -38.56 -21.60
N ASP A 91 13.21 -38.05 -20.83
CA ASP A 91 13.71 -38.72 -19.62
C ASP A 91 12.56 -39.08 -18.67
N HIS A 92 11.55 -38.20 -18.57
CA HIS A 92 10.34 -38.45 -17.80
C HIS A 92 9.55 -39.65 -18.32
N CYS A 93 9.36 -39.78 -19.65
CA CYS A 93 8.64 -40.91 -20.24
C CYS A 93 9.31 -42.24 -19.91
N LEU A 94 10.65 -42.33 -20.09
CA LEU A 94 11.38 -43.57 -19.78
C LEU A 94 11.34 -43.88 -18.28
N LEU A 95 11.48 -42.84 -17.44
CA LEU A 95 11.36 -42.98 -16.00
C LEU A 95 9.98 -43.53 -15.60
N GLN A 96 8.88 -43.05 -16.22
CA GLN A 96 7.54 -43.59 -15.97
C GLN A 96 7.37 -45.03 -16.47
N GLN A 97 7.94 -45.37 -17.62
CA GLN A 97 7.94 -46.75 -18.11
C GLN A 97 8.67 -47.69 -17.14
N TYR A 98 9.81 -47.26 -16.60
CA TYR A 98 10.53 -48.02 -15.57
C TYR A 98 9.68 -48.22 -14.29
N MET A 99 8.88 -47.22 -13.90
CA MET A 99 7.98 -47.34 -12.74
C MET A 99 6.88 -48.40 -12.94
N ASN A 100 6.47 -48.65 -14.19
CA ASN A 100 5.48 -49.67 -14.54
C ASN A 100 6.13 -51.04 -14.76
N ASP A 101 7.18 -51.11 -15.58
CA ASP A 101 8.01 -52.30 -15.79
C ASP A 101 9.45 -52.06 -15.34
N ARG A 102 9.80 -52.62 -14.18
CA ARG A 102 11.14 -52.49 -13.58
C ARG A 102 12.24 -53.21 -14.37
N ASN A 103 11.89 -54.08 -15.32
CA ASN A 103 12.85 -54.76 -16.18
C ASN A 103 13.05 -54.05 -17.53
N LEU A 104 12.20 -53.07 -17.89
CA LEU A 104 12.14 -52.45 -19.22
C LEU A 104 12.22 -53.51 -20.33
N SER A 105 11.31 -54.48 -20.27
CA SER A 105 11.24 -55.62 -21.19
C SER A 105 11.08 -55.10 -22.63
N GLY A 106 11.84 -55.66 -23.57
CA GLY A 106 11.84 -55.18 -24.96
C GLY A 106 12.80 -54.02 -25.25
N VAL A 107 13.59 -53.57 -24.27
CA VAL A 107 14.65 -52.56 -24.47
C VAL A 107 16.03 -53.19 -24.35
N SER A 108 16.86 -53.01 -25.38
CA SER A 108 18.24 -53.54 -25.44
C SER A 108 19.30 -52.50 -25.10
N CYS A 109 19.06 -51.24 -25.49
CA CYS A 109 20.01 -50.16 -25.30
C CYS A 109 19.30 -48.87 -24.89
N ILE A 110 19.83 -48.21 -23.86
CA ILE A 110 19.39 -46.90 -23.42
C ILE A 110 20.50 -45.90 -23.69
N ILE A 111 20.13 -44.80 -24.33
CA ILE A 111 20.96 -43.64 -24.59
C ILE A 111 20.37 -42.49 -23.77
N VAL A 112 21.14 -41.98 -22.81
CA VAL A 112 20.79 -40.77 -22.06
C VAL A 112 21.56 -39.63 -22.69
N ASP A 113 20.88 -38.81 -23.50
CA ASP A 113 21.50 -37.68 -24.19
C ASP A 113 21.35 -36.37 -23.43
N GLU A 114 22.22 -35.41 -23.73
CA GLU A 114 22.30 -34.11 -23.06
C GLU A 114 22.41 -34.24 -21.52
N ALA A 115 23.11 -35.28 -21.03
CA ALA A 115 23.22 -35.60 -19.60
C ALA A 115 23.86 -34.48 -18.75
N HIS A 116 24.52 -33.52 -19.39
CA HIS A 116 25.04 -32.31 -18.74
C HIS A 116 23.97 -31.32 -18.31
N GLU A 117 22.72 -31.41 -18.80
CA GLU A 117 21.61 -30.60 -18.26
C GLU A 117 21.26 -31.03 -16.81
N ARG A 118 21.67 -32.24 -16.40
CA ARG A 118 21.51 -32.77 -15.03
C ARG A 118 20.12 -32.51 -14.44
N SER A 119 19.09 -32.81 -15.24
CA SER A 119 17.69 -32.63 -14.84
C SER A 119 17.30 -33.63 -13.75
N LEU A 120 16.26 -33.31 -12.98
CA LEU A 120 15.77 -34.17 -11.91
C LEU A 120 15.38 -35.57 -12.44
N ASN A 121 14.74 -35.64 -13.60
CA ASN A 121 14.34 -36.92 -14.19
C ASN A 121 15.55 -37.70 -14.71
N THR A 122 16.55 -37.01 -15.30
CA THR A 122 17.79 -37.63 -15.78
C THR A 122 18.56 -38.29 -14.63
N ASP A 123 18.79 -37.57 -13.54
CA ASP A 123 19.55 -38.08 -12.39
C ASP A 123 18.84 -39.26 -11.71
N LEU A 124 17.50 -39.18 -11.55
CA LEU A 124 16.71 -40.31 -11.05
C LEU A 124 16.80 -41.51 -12.01
N LEU A 125 16.63 -41.29 -13.32
CA LEU A 125 16.70 -42.35 -14.31
C LEU A 125 18.07 -43.04 -14.30
N LEU A 126 19.18 -42.29 -14.24
CA LEU A 126 20.54 -42.84 -14.18
C LEU A 126 20.72 -43.73 -12.95
N ALA A 127 20.22 -43.33 -11.79
CA ALA A 127 20.27 -44.14 -10.57
C ALA A 127 19.50 -45.46 -10.70
N LEU A 128 18.35 -45.45 -11.38
CA LEU A 128 17.54 -46.66 -11.59
C LEU A 128 18.17 -47.59 -12.63
N ILE A 129 18.70 -47.03 -13.71
CA ILE A 129 19.40 -47.79 -14.74
C ILE A 129 20.65 -48.45 -14.14
N LYS A 130 21.40 -47.77 -13.26
CA LYS A 130 22.57 -48.36 -12.59
C LYS A 130 22.23 -49.67 -11.87
N ASN A 131 21.11 -49.73 -11.17
CA ASN A 131 20.62 -50.95 -10.53
C ASN A 131 20.12 -51.99 -11.55
N LEU A 132 19.45 -51.54 -12.62
CA LEU A 132 18.97 -52.42 -13.69
C LEU A 132 20.12 -53.11 -14.44
N LEU A 133 21.20 -52.41 -14.75
CA LEU A 133 22.37 -52.94 -15.47
C LEU A 133 23.05 -54.08 -14.71
N CYS A 134 22.98 -54.08 -13.38
CA CYS A 134 23.47 -55.20 -12.56
C CYS A 134 22.61 -56.48 -12.72
N LYS A 135 21.34 -56.33 -13.14
CA LYS A 135 20.39 -57.43 -13.35
C LYS A 135 20.29 -57.86 -14.81
N ARG A 136 20.42 -56.91 -15.75
CA ARG A 136 20.40 -57.10 -17.21
C ARG A 136 21.78 -56.82 -17.81
N VAL A 137 22.65 -57.84 -17.77
CA VAL A 137 24.04 -57.75 -18.25
C VAL A 137 24.15 -57.58 -19.78
N GLU A 138 23.11 -57.97 -20.50
CA GLU A 138 22.95 -57.81 -21.93
C GLU A 138 22.58 -56.36 -22.33
N MET A 139 21.89 -55.64 -21.44
CA MET A 139 21.48 -54.25 -21.69
C MET A 139 22.71 -53.34 -21.75
N ARG A 140 22.65 -52.34 -22.64
CA ARG A 140 23.71 -51.34 -22.84
C ARG A 140 23.25 -49.95 -22.44
N LEU A 141 24.14 -49.18 -21.80
CA LEU A 141 23.92 -47.77 -21.46
C LEU A 141 24.97 -46.88 -22.12
N ILE A 142 24.51 -45.85 -22.84
CA ILE A 142 25.36 -44.79 -23.37
C ILE A 142 24.90 -43.46 -22.78
N ILE A 143 25.83 -42.74 -22.15
CA ILE A 143 25.56 -41.43 -21.56
C ILE A 143 26.26 -40.39 -22.41
N MET A 144 25.51 -39.58 -23.14
CA MET A 144 26.06 -38.54 -24.01
C MET A 144 26.04 -37.19 -23.30
N SER A 145 27.18 -36.50 -23.33
CA SER A 145 27.37 -35.20 -22.70
C SER A 145 28.17 -34.25 -23.61
N ALA A 146 27.98 -32.95 -23.44
CA ALA A 146 28.74 -31.91 -24.13
C ALA A 146 29.82 -31.27 -23.25
N THR A 147 29.86 -31.59 -21.94
CA THR A 147 30.74 -30.92 -20.96
C THR A 147 31.74 -31.90 -20.32
N ALA A 148 32.69 -31.33 -19.56
CA ALA A 148 33.71 -32.05 -18.80
C ALA A 148 33.18 -32.83 -17.58
N ASP A 149 31.86 -32.81 -17.30
CA ASP A 149 31.23 -33.53 -16.18
C ASP A 149 31.19 -35.07 -16.37
N ALA A 150 31.71 -35.55 -17.50
CA ALA A 150 31.84 -36.96 -17.81
C ALA A 150 32.67 -37.75 -16.78
N LYS A 151 33.60 -37.11 -16.09
CA LYS A 151 34.38 -37.79 -15.05
C LYS A 151 33.51 -38.19 -13.87
N GLN A 152 32.64 -37.29 -13.40
CA GLN A 152 31.72 -37.60 -12.31
C GLN A 152 30.77 -38.75 -12.70
N LEU A 153 30.23 -38.70 -13.92
CA LEU A 153 29.36 -39.75 -14.45
C LEU A 153 30.12 -41.09 -14.61
N SER A 154 31.36 -41.06 -15.09
CA SER A 154 32.22 -42.23 -15.19
C SER A 154 32.48 -42.85 -13.82
N ASP A 155 32.90 -42.05 -12.84
CA ASP A 155 33.15 -42.47 -11.46
C ASP A 155 31.88 -43.07 -10.82
N TYR A 156 30.72 -42.45 -11.04
CA TYR A 156 29.42 -42.95 -10.56
C TYR A 156 29.04 -44.31 -11.18
N PHE A 157 29.38 -44.55 -12.45
CA PHE A 157 29.19 -45.82 -13.16
C PHE A 157 30.45 -46.70 -13.15
N TYR A 158 31.06 -46.86 -11.98
CA TYR A 158 32.16 -47.81 -11.73
C TYR A 158 33.44 -47.52 -12.53
N GLY A 159 33.72 -46.26 -12.86
CA GLY A 159 34.88 -45.86 -13.65
C GLY A 159 34.78 -46.26 -15.13
N CYS A 160 33.59 -46.24 -15.71
CA CYS A 160 33.37 -46.68 -17.09
C CYS A 160 34.13 -45.81 -18.11
N GLY A 161 34.43 -46.37 -19.29
CA GLY A 161 35.22 -45.69 -20.32
C GLY A 161 34.59 -44.37 -20.79
N ILE A 162 35.42 -43.32 -20.85
CA ILE A 162 35.08 -42.02 -21.42
C ILE A 162 35.64 -41.95 -22.84
N PHE A 163 34.79 -41.66 -23.81
CA PHE A 163 35.21 -41.44 -25.20
C PHE A 163 34.96 -40.00 -25.60
N HIS A 164 35.92 -39.42 -26.31
CA HIS A 164 35.81 -38.07 -26.83
C HIS A 164 35.60 -38.12 -28.35
N VAL A 165 34.48 -37.58 -28.80
CA VAL A 165 34.25 -37.25 -30.20
C VAL A 165 34.80 -35.86 -30.43
N VAL A 166 35.91 -35.79 -31.16
CA VAL A 166 36.49 -34.50 -31.56
C VAL A 166 35.49 -33.81 -32.49
N GLY A 167 34.95 -32.68 -32.03
CA GLY A 167 34.06 -31.85 -32.83
C GLY A 167 34.80 -31.20 -34.00
N ARG A 168 34.03 -30.72 -35.00
CA ARG A 168 34.54 -29.91 -36.11
C ARG A 168 34.18 -28.43 -35.91
N ASN A 169 34.34 -27.92 -34.69
CA ASN A 169 34.09 -26.51 -34.44
C ASN A 169 35.21 -25.64 -35.02
N PHE A 170 34.81 -24.55 -35.65
CA PHE A 170 35.68 -23.48 -36.08
C PHE A 170 36.11 -22.62 -34.87
N PRO A 171 37.29 -21.98 -34.93
CA PRO A 171 37.74 -21.14 -33.83
C PRO A 171 36.78 -19.98 -33.56
N VAL A 172 36.55 -19.70 -32.27
CA VAL A 172 35.74 -18.56 -31.80
C VAL A 172 36.65 -17.57 -31.08
N GLU A 173 36.71 -16.33 -31.57
CA GLU A 173 37.44 -15.24 -30.91
C GLU A 173 36.63 -14.75 -29.70
N MET A 174 37.24 -14.78 -28.51
CA MET A 174 36.61 -14.31 -27.27
C MET A 174 36.94 -12.84 -27.04
N ARG A 175 35.90 -12.01 -26.80
CA ARG A 175 36.05 -10.60 -26.44
C ARG A 175 35.31 -10.32 -25.13
N TYR A 176 36.02 -9.82 -24.13
CA TYR A 176 35.44 -9.37 -22.86
C TYR A 176 35.14 -7.88 -22.94
N VAL A 177 33.88 -7.51 -22.72
CA VAL A 177 33.34 -6.15 -22.83
C VAL A 177 32.59 -5.84 -21.53
N PRO A 178 33.30 -5.58 -20.41
CA PRO A 178 32.65 -5.22 -19.15
C PRO A 178 31.88 -3.90 -19.30
N ALA A 179 30.76 -3.77 -18.59
CA ALA A 179 29.96 -2.55 -18.60
C ALA A 179 30.74 -1.36 -17.98
N ASP A 180 30.67 -0.19 -18.62
CA ASP A 180 31.11 1.06 -18.02
C ASP A 180 30.10 1.45 -16.92
N TYR A 181 30.55 1.51 -15.66
CA TYR A 181 29.76 1.93 -14.49
C TYR A 181 29.40 3.43 -14.51
N GLY A 182 28.88 3.95 -15.62
CA GLY A 182 28.22 5.24 -15.65
C GLY A 182 26.90 5.15 -14.88
N GLU A 183 26.72 6.00 -13.87
CA GLU A 183 25.50 6.11 -13.07
C GLU A 183 24.24 6.27 -13.95
N HIS A 184 23.59 5.15 -14.26
CA HIS A 184 22.21 5.10 -14.72
C HIS A 184 21.35 4.46 -13.63
N SER A 185 21.51 4.96 -12.41
CA SER A 185 20.58 4.73 -11.29
C SER A 185 19.37 5.64 -11.46
N GLY A 186 18.51 5.32 -12.43
CA GLY A 186 17.29 6.08 -12.67
C GLY A 186 16.23 5.22 -13.32
N SER A 187 15.30 4.67 -12.52
CA SER A 187 13.96 4.23 -12.91
C SER A 187 13.82 3.56 -14.29
N ALA A 188 14.74 2.67 -14.68
CA ALA A 188 14.66 1.97 -15.95
C ALA A 188 13.66 0.80 -15.83
N VAL A 189 12.76 0.69 -16.81
CA VAL A 189 11.76 -0.39 -16.92
C VAL A 189 12.41 -1.78 -17.05
N VAL A 190 13.69 -1.85 -17.41
CA VAL A 190 14.47 -3.09 -17.60
C VAL A 190 15.90 -2.90 -17.06
N ALA A 191 16.57 -4.00 -16.72
CA ALA A 191 17.94 -3.99 -16.18
C ALA A 191 18.99 -3.44 -17.17
N SER A 192 20.05 -2.81 -16.65
CA SER A 192 21.08 -2.13 -17.45
C SER A 192 21.77 -3.05 -18.47
N TYR A 193 22.12 -4.28 -18.08
CA TYR A 193 22.80 -5.23 -18.97
C TYR A 193 21.98 -5.56 -20.24
N VAL A 194 20.65 -5.41 -20.20
CA VAL A 194 19.80 -5.66 -21.37
C VAL A 194 20.00 -4.56 -22.41
N PHE A 195 20.15 -3.32 -21.98
CA PHE A 195 20.51 -2.21 -22.86
C PHE A 195 21.90 -2.43 -23.47
N ASP A 196 22.87 -2.88 -22.68
CA ASP A 196 24.23 -3.13 -23.15
C ASP A 196 24.26 -4.23 -24.22
N VAL A 197 23.47 -5.29 -24.04
CA VAL A 197 23.31 -6.36 -25.04
C VAL A 197 22.71 -5.81 -26.35
N VAL A 198 21.67 -4.97 -26.28
CA VAL A 198 21.05 -4.36 -27.48
C VAL A 198 22.02 -3.39 -28.17
N LYS A 199 22.79 -2.62 -27.39
CA LYS A 199 23.84 -1.72 -27.89
C LYS A 199 24.92 -2.52 -28.62
N MET A 200 25.38 -3.61 -28.03
CA MET A 200 26.37 -4.50 -28.63
C MET A 200 25.86 -5.17 -29.91
N ALA A 201 24.59 -5.62 -29.92
CA ALA A 201 23.97 -6.15 -31.14
C ALA A 201 23.92 -5.10 -32.26
N THR A 202 23.68 -3.83 -31.90
CA THR A 202 23.64 -2.70 -32.85
C THR A 202 25.04 -2.39 -33.39
N GLU A 203 26.06 -2.47 -32.54
CA GLU A 203 27.45 -2.28 -32.93
C GLU A 203 27.91 -3.39 -33.89
N ILE A 204 27.73 -4.66 -33.52
CA ILE A 204 28.05 -5.82 -34.35
C ILE A 204 27.33 -5.75 -35.70
N HIS A 205 26.05 -5.36 -35.73
CA HIS A 205 25.32 -5.19 -37.00
C HIS A 205 25.96 -4.14 -37.93
N LYS A 206 26.58 -3.10 -37.38
CA LYS A 206 27.21 -2.01 -38.14
C LYS A 206 28.65 -2.31 -38.55
N THR A 207 29.42 -2.99 -37.69
CA THR A 207 30.88 -3.09 -37.85
C THR A 207 31.34 -4.45 -38.36
N GLU A 208 30.57 -5.52 -38.10
CA GLU A 208 30.97 -6.89 -38.42
C GLU A 208 30.38 -7.37 -39.76
N GLU A 209 31.06 -8.32 -40.40
CA GLU A 209 30.63 -8.94 -41.67
C GLU A 209 29.33 -9.74 -41.54
N GLU A 210 28.76 -10.24 -42.65
CA GLU A 210 27.55 -11.08 -42.63
C GLU A 210 27.67 -12.27 -41.67
N GLY A 211 26.55 -12.57 -41.00
CA GLY A 211 26.43 -13.63 -40.00
C GLY A 211 25.27 -13.36 -39.03
N ILE A 212 24.67 -14.41 -38.49
CA ILE A 212 23.56 -14.28 -37.52
C ILE A 212 24.14 -13.88 -36.15
N ILE A 213 23.48 -12.94 -35.48
CA ILE A 213 23.76 -12.54 -34.10
C ILE A 213 22.84 -13.33 -33.17
N LEU A 214 23.40 -13.99 -32.15
CA LEU A 214 22.66 -14.66 -31.08
C LEU A 214 23.01 -14.03 -29.73
N ALA A 215 22.04 -13.41 -29.07
CA ALA A 215 22.21 -12.71 -27.82
C ALA A 215 21.47 -13.40 -26.67
N PHE A 216 22.15 -13.64 -25.55
CA PHE A 216 21.58 -14.30 -24.37
C PHE A 216 21.09 -13.29 -23.32
N LEU A 217 19.81 -13.37 -22.98
CA LEU A 217 19.10 -12.61 -21.94
C LEU A 217 18.40 -13.56 -20.96
N THR A 218 17.85 -13.04 -19.86
CA THR A 218 17.46 -13.92 -18.75
C THR A 218 15.97 -14.26 -18.74
N SER A 219 15.11 -13.39 -19.31
CA SER A 219 13.66 -13.55 -19.23
C SER A 219 12.94 -13.21 -20.53
N GLN A 220 11.71 -13.73 -20.68
CA GLN A 220 10.83 -13.40 -21.80
C GLN A 220 10.68 -11.88 -21.97
N PHE A 221 10.44 -11.17 -20.87
CA PHE A 221 10.23 -9.73 -20.89
C PHE A 221 11.44 -9.00 -21.48
N GLU A 222 12.65 -9.40 -21.08
CA GLU A 222 13.89 -8.82 -21.59
C GLU A 222 14.10 -9.14 -23.07
N VAL A 223 13.80 -10.37 -23.49
CA VAL A 223 13.89 -10.80 -24.89
C VAL A 223 12.93 -10.02 -25.80
N GLU A 224 11.65 -9.94 -25.41
CA GLU A 224 10.65 -9.20 -26.19
C GLU A 224 10.97 -7.70 -26.21
N TRP A 225 11.35 -7.13 -25.07
CA TRP A 225 11.79 -5.74 -24.98
C TRP A 225 13.01 -5.46 -25.86
N ALA A 226 14.00 -6.36 -25.89
CA ALA A 226 15.18 -6.22 -26.75
C ALA A 226 14.82 -6.28 -28.24
N CYS A 227 13.90 -7.16 -28.63
CA CYS A 227 13.39 -7.21 -30.01
C CYS A 227 12.70 -5.90 -30.43
N GLU A 228 11.90 -5.29 -29.55
CA GLU A 228 11.19 -4.02 -29.84
C GLU A 228 12.14 -2.82 -29.91
N ASN A 229 13.21 -2.82 -29.11
CA ASN A 229 14.17 -1.73 -29.01
C ASN A 229 15.35 -1.85 -29.98
N PHE A 230 15.59 -3.03 -30.55
CA PHE A 230 16.56 -3.22 -31.63
C PHE A 230 15.99 -2.71 -32.96
N LYS A 231 16.35 -1.47 -33.33
CA LYS A 231 15.93 -0.84 -34.60
C LYS A 231 17.13 -0.62 -35.50
N ALA A 232 17.31 -1.50 -36.48
CA ALA A 232 18.34 -1.38 -37.49
C ALA A 232 17.79 -1.67 -38.90
N PRO A 233 18.16 -0.88 -39.93
CA PRO A 233 17.84 -1.21 -41.31
C PRO A 233 18.54 -2.52 -41.72
N SER A 234 17.91 -3.28 -42.60
CA SER A 234 18.44 -4.55 -43.11
C SER A 234 18.73 -5.61 -42.03
N ALA A 235 17.97 -5.59 -40.93
CA ALA A 235 17.99 -6.64 -39.91
C ALA A 235 16.57 -7.10 -39.55
N VAL A 236 16.46 -8.31 -38.99
CA VAL A 236 15.23 -8.86 -38.39
C VAL A 236 15.56 -9.32 -36.98
N ALA A 237 14.93 -8.70 -35.99
CA ALA A 237 14.99 -9.14 -34.61
C ALA A 237 13.98 -10.28 -34.37
N LEU A 238 14.43 -11.38 -33.78
CA LEU A 238 13.61 -12.58 -33.52
C LEU A 238 13.73 -12.99 -32.04
N PRO A 239 12.61 -13.20 -31.33
CA PRO A 239 12.63 -13.70 -29.96
C PRO A 239 12.80 -15.23 -29.95
N LEU A 240 13.51 -15.77 -28.95
CA LEU A 240 13.62 -17.20 -28.70
C LEU A 240 13.61 -17.54 -27.21
N HIS A 241 12.43 -17.84 -26.66
CA HIS A 241 12.26 -18.25 -25.27
C HIS A 241 11.18 -19.33 -25.13
N GLY A 242 11.20 -20.08 -24.02
CA GLY A 242 10.36 -21.27 -23.81
C GLY A 242 8.84 -21.06 -23.72
N LYS A 243 8.35 -19.81 -23.88
CA LYS A 243 6.90 -19.52 -23.93
C LYS A 243 6.37 -19.27 -25.35
N LEU A 244 7.23 -19.31 -26.36
CA LEU A 244 6.83 -19.24 -27.77
C LEU A 244 6.21 -20.57 -28.22
N SER A 245 5.25 -20.52 -29.17
CA SER A 245 4.74 -21.73 -29.81
C SER A 245 5.82 -22.40 -30.67
N SER A 246 5.63 -23.68 -31.01
CA SER A 246 6.58 -24.39 -31.90
C SER A 246 6.74 -23.69 -33.26
N GLU A 247 5.66 -23.13 -33.81
CA GLU A 247 5.67 -22.36 -35.07
C GLU A 247 6.50 -21.08 -34.96
N GLU A 248 6.37 -20.35 -33.84
CA GLU A 248 7.11 -19.11 -33.63
C GLU A 248 8.60 -19.37 -33.36
N GLN A 249 8.91 -20.42 -32.59
CA GLN A 249 10.28 -20.87 -32.42
C GLN A 249 10.87 -21.27 -33.79
N PHE A 250 10.05 -21.76 -34.72
CA PHE A 250 10.52 -22.13 -36.05
C PHE A 250 10.97 -20.92 -36.90
N HIS A 251 10.52 -19.70 -36.60
CA HIS A 251 10.94 -18.50 -37.33
C HIS A 251 12.46 -18.27 -37.31
N VAL A 252 13.15 -18.70 -36.25
CA VAL A 252 14.62 -18.53 -36.17
C VAL A 252 15.37 -19.34 -37.24
N PHE A 253 14.77 -20.41 -37.75
CA PHE A 253 15.32 -21.25 -38.82
C PHE A 253 14.97 -20.74 -40.22
N GLN A 254 14.04 -19.80 -40.36
CA GLN A 254 13.66 -19.25 -41.66
C GLN A 254 14.78 -18.37 -42.26
N ASN A 255 14.77 -18.26 -43.59
CA ASN A 255 15.69 -17.40 -44.34
C ASN A 255 15.01 -16.05 -44.64
N TYR A 256 15.68 -14.95 -44.30
CA TYR A 256 15.20 -13.59 -44.55
C TYR A 256 16.14 -12.92 -45.55
N ALA A 257 15.78 -12.94 -46.83
CA ALA A 257 16.62 -12.44 -47.91
C ALA A 257 17.01 -10.96 -47.71
N GLY A 258 18.31 -10.65 -47.82
CA GLY A 258 18.84 -9.29 -47.72
C GLY A 258 18.78 -8.68 -46.31
N LYS A 259 18.49 -9.48 -45.26
CA LYS A 259 18.46 -9.00 -43.87
C LYS A 259 19.28 -9.88 -42.95
N ARG A 260 20.05 -9.26 -42.04
CA ARG A 260 20.75 -9.97 -40.96
C ARG A 260 19.76 -10.43 -39.89
N LYS A 261 19.82 -11.69 -39.47
CA LYS A 261 19.04 -12.18 -38.32
C LYS A 261 19.73 -11.80 -37.01
N VAL A 262 18.96 -11.26 -36.08
CA VAL A 262 19.39 -10.94 -34.71
C VAL A 262 18.44 -11.63 -33.75
N ILE A 263 18.93 -12.66 -33.08
CA ILE A 263 18.12 -13.54 -32.24
C ILE A 263 18.40 -13.19 -30.79
N PHE A 264 17.38 -12.74 -30.07
CA PHE A 264 17.45 -12.55 -28.62
C PHE A 264 16.85 -13.79 -27.95
N SER A 265 17.63 -14.48 -27.12
CA SER A 265 17.25 -15.77 -26.55
C SER A 265 17.50 -15.86 -25.06
N THR A 266 16.71 -16.72 -24.41
CA THR A 266 17.04 -17.24 -23.06
C THR A 266 18.07 -18.37 -23.17
N ASN A 267 18.29 -19.14 -22.11
CA ASN A 267 19.10 -20.37 -22.16
C ASN A 267 18.52 -21.46 -23.10
N LEU A 268 17.38 -21.22 -23.77
CA LEU A 268 16.81 -22.12 -24.76
C LEU A 268 17.78 -22.42 -25.92
N ALA A 269 18.55 -21.43 -26.39
CA ALA A 269 19.52 -21.60 -27.47
C ALA A 269 20.87 -22.19 -27.02
N GLU A 270 21.08 -22.40 -25.72
CA GLU A 270 22.37 -22.74 -25.13
C GLU A 270 22.82 -24.18 -25.44
N THR A 271 21.90 -25.14 -25.43
CA THR A 271 22.16 -26.59 -25.58
C THR A 271 21.35 -27.18 -26.73
N SER A 272 20.03 -27.10 -26.67
CA SER A 272 19.15 -28.03 -27.39
C SER A 272 18.77 -27.66 -28.82
N ILE A 273 19.19 -26.50 -29.33
CA ILE A 273 18.83 -26.04 -30.68
C ILE A 273 20.06 -25.57 -31.46
N THR A 274 20.26 -26.10 -32.66
CA THR A 274 21.30 -25.67 -33.59
C THR A 274 20.71 -24.73 -34.62
N ILE A 275 21.07 -23.44 -34.57
CA ILE A 275 20.65 -22.46 -35.57
C ILE A 275 21.80 -22.29 -36.57
N PRO A 276 21.65 -22.74 -37.83
CA PRO A 276 22.74 -22.63 -38.82
C PRO A 276 23.00 -21.16 -39.17
N GLY A 277 24.29 -20.80 -39.28
CA GLY A 277 24.72 -19.44 -39.66
C GLY A 277 24.96 -18.46 -38.51
N VAL A 278 24.89 -18.91 -37.24
CA VAL A 278 25.31 -18.11 -36.10
C VAL A 278 26.82 -17.91 -36.14
N LYS A 279 27.23 -16.65 -36.22
CA LYS A 279 28.63 -16.22 -36.30
C LYS A 279 29.04 -15.32 -35.14
N TYR A 280 28.09 -14.57 -34.57
CA TYR A 280 28.34 -13.66 -33.46
C TYR A 280 27.45 -14.04 -32.28
N VAL A 281 28.05 -14.24 -31.11
CA VAL A 281 27.35 -14.47 -29.85
C VAL A 281 27.55 -13.29 -28.92
N ILE A 282 26.48 -12.82 -28.27
CA ILE A 282 26.54 -11.85 -27.18
C ILE A 282 26.08 -12.56 -25.92
N ASP A 283 26.97 -12.71 -24.94
CA ASP A 283 26.70 -13.39 -23.70
C ASP A 283 26.64 -12.39 -22.55
N SER A 284 25.45 -12.22 -21.96
CA SER A 284 25.27 -11.39 -20.77
C SER A 284 25.92 -11.98 -19.51
N GLY A 285 26.26 -13.27 -19.51
CA GLY A 285 26.80 -13.96 -18.33
C GLY A 285 25.74 -14.30 -17.27
N LEU A 286 24.47 -14.02 -17.56
CA LEU A 286 23.38 -14.16 -16.61
C LEU A 286 22.36 -15.20 -17.06
N VAL A 287 21.65 -15.76 -16.08
CA VAL A 287 20.49 -16.63 -16.25
C VAL A 287 19.48 -16.37 -15.14
N LYS A 288 18.20 -16.55 -15.43
CA LYS A 288 17.15 -16.52 -14.40
C LYS A 288 16.89 -17.95 -13.94
N ASP A 289 17.29 -18.26 -12.72
CA ASP A 289 17.27 -19.61 -12.16
C ASP A 289 16.21 -19.73 -11.06
N CYS A 290 15.54 -20.88 -10.99
CA CYS A 290 14.55 -21.18 -9.96
C CYS A 290 15.20 -22.06 -8.88
N ARG A 291 15.22 -21.60 -7.63
CA ARG A 291 15.83 -22.32 -6.51
C ARG A 291 14.84 -22.49 -5.38
N PHE A 292 14.68 -23.71 -4.90
CA PHE A 292 13.93 -24.02 -3.70
C PHE A 292 14.77 -23.69 -2.48
N ASP A 293 14.25 -22.83 -1.61
CA ASP A 293 14.83 -22.57 -0.30
C ASP A 293 14.14 -23.49 0.74
N PRO A 294 14.86 -24.47 1.32
CA PRO A 294 14.29 -25.36 2.32
C PRO A 294 13.87 -24.66 3.61
N CYS A 295 14.44 -23.49 3.93
CA CYS A 295 14.11 -22.78 5.17
C CYS A 295 12.75 -22.09 5.07
N SER A 296 12.49 -21.38 3.98
CA SER A 296 11.17 -20.79 3.70
C SER A 296 10.16 -21.81 3.17
N GLY A 297 10.62 -22.95 2.64
CA GLY A 297 9.76 -23.97 2.02
C GLY A 297 9.23 -23.54 0.64
N MET A 298 9.93 -22.63 -0.04
CA MET A 298 9.42 -21.95 -1.24
C MET A 298 10.41 -21.92 -2.41
N ASN A 299 9.87 -21.83 -3.63
CA ASN A 299 10.66 -21.58 -4.84
C ASN A 299 10.93 -20.08 -4.99
N VAL A 300 12.19 -19.71 -5.15
CA VAL A 300 12.68 -18.35 -5.36
C VAL A 300 13.27 -18.25 -6.76
N LEU A 301 12.78 -17.29 -7.56
CA LEU A 301 13.24 -17.05 -8.92
C LEU A 301 14.23 -15.87 -8.91
N LYS A 302 15.52 -16.11 -9.15
CA LYS A 302 16.57 -15.10 -9.05
C LYS A 302 17.43 -15.05 -10.31
N VAL A 303 17.86 -13.86 -10.70
CA VAL A 303 18.91 -13.69 -11.73
C VAL A 303 20.27 -13.94 -11.09
N CYS A 304 21.04 -14.85 -11.65
CA CYS A 304 22.38 -15.23 -11.18
C CYS A 304 23.36 -15.40 -12.34
N TRP A 305 24.65 -15.46 -12.00
CA TRP A 305 25.71 -15.79 -12.94
C TRP A 305 25.55 -17.21 -13.48
N ILE A 306 25.97 -17.40 -14.72
CA ILE A 306 26.11 -18.72 -15.34
C ILE A 306 27.41 -19.42 -14.89
N SER A 307 27.52 -20.71 -15.15
CA SER A 307 28.78 -21.45 -14.98
C SER A 307 29.73 -21.20 -16.16
N GLN A 308 31.02 -21.50 -15.97
CA GLN A 308 32.00 -21.50 -17.05
C GLN A 308 31.63 -22.48 -18.17
N SER A 309 31.09 -23.65 -17.82
CA SER A 309 30.58 -24.62 -18.79
C SER A 309 29.46 -24.03 -19.67
N SER A 310 28.50 -23.32 -19.08
CA SER A 310 27.41 -22.64 -19.76
C SER A 310 27.93 -21.52 -20.67
N ALA A 311 28.83 -20.67 -20.16
CA ALA A 311 29.48 -19.61 -20.94
C ALA A 311 30.24 -20.15 -22.16
N ASN A 312 30.89 -21.31 -22.02
CA ASN A 312 31.61 -21.97 -23.12
C ASN A 312 30.64 -22.57 -24.15
N GLN A 313 29.52 -23.14 -23.71
CA GLN A 313 28.47 -23.63 -24.62
C GLN A 313 27.81 -22.52 -25.41
N ARG A 314 27.53 -21.37 -24.78
CA ARG A 314 27.03 -20.17 -25.44
C ARG A 314 28.02 -19.67 -26.49
N ALA A 315 29.29 -19.53 -26.14
CA ALA A 315 30.35 -19.13 -27.07
C ALA A 315 30.48 -20.10 -28.25
N GLY A 316 30.43 -21.40 -28.01
CA GLY A 316 30.51 -22.45 -29.04
C GLY A 316 29.39 -22.40 -30.08
N ARG A 317 28.28 -21.66 -29.85
CA ARG A 317 27.24 -21.44 -30.86
C ARG A 317 27.74 -20.64 -32.06
N ALA A 318 28.76 -19.79 -31.89
CA ALA A 318 29.37 -19.00 -32.97
C ALA A 318 30.30 -19.81 -33.89
N GLY A 319 30.81 -20.95 -33.43
CA GLY A 319 31.85 -21.72 -34.13
C GLY A 319 31.36 -22.92 -34.93
N ARG A 320 30.07 -23.04 -35.20
CA ARG A 320 29.51 -24.29 -35.77
C ARG A 320 29.65 -24.43 -37.28
N THR A 321 29.45 -23.33 -37.99
CA THR A 321 29.42 -23.33 -39.46
C THR A 321 30.67 -22.70 -40.07
N GLU A 322 31.24 -21.71 -39.38
CA GLU A 322 32.41 -20.93 -39.81
C GLU A 322 33.07 -20.29 -38.58
N PRO A 323 34.27 -19.67 -38.71
CA PRO A 323 34.90 -18.93 -37.63
C PRO A 323 34.01 -17.76 -37.15
N GLY A 324 33.88 -17.61 -35.83
CA GLY A 324 32.96 -16.66 -35.22
C GLY A 324 33.58 -15.85 -34.08
N ARG A 325 32.77 -14.99 -33.45
CA ARG A 325 33.16 -14.18 -32.28
C ARG A 325 32.14 -14.31 -31.16
N CYS A 326 32.61 -14.31 -29.91
CA CYS A 326 31.76 -14.24 -28.73
C CYS A 326 32.13 -13.00 -27.89
N TYR A 327 31.16 -12.12 -27.68
CA TYR A 327 31.25 -10.91 -26.87
C TYR A 327 30.65 -11.21 -25.50
N ARG A 328 31.50 -11.38 -24.49
CA ARG A 328 31.12 -11.57 -23.09
C ARG A 328 30.96 -10.20 -22.44
N MET A 329 29.76 -9.87 -21.98
CA MET A 329 29.42 -8.55 -21.40
C MET A 329 29.91 -8.40 -19.94
N TYR A 330 30.99 -9.09 -19.60
CA TYR A 330 31.58 -9.20 -18.27
C TYR A 330 33.10 -9.32 -18.41
N SER A 331 33.84 -9.10 -17.32
CA SER A 331 35.31 -9.16 -17.36
C SER A 331 35.83 -10.60 -17.39
N GLU A 332 37.09 -10.78 -17.78
CA GLU A 332 37.75 -12.09 -17.69
C GLU A 332 37.91 -12.55 -16.23
N ALA A 333 38.06 -11.61 -15.29
CA ALA A 333 38.09 -11.92 -13.86
C ALA A 333 36.72 -12.46 -13.37
N ASP A 334 35.61 -11.87 -13.84
CA ASP A 334 34.27 -12.37 -13.53
C ASP A 334 34.09 -13.80 -14.05
N TYR A 335 34.52 -14.07 -15.28
CA TYR A 335 34.50 -15.42 -15.86
C TYR A 335 35.25 -16.45 -15.01
N GLN A 336 36.46 -16.11 -14.57
CA GLN A 336 37.28 -17.00 -13.73
C GLN A 336 36.67 -17.24 -12.34
N SER A 337 35.87 -16.29 -11.84
CA SER A 337 35.15 -16.42 -10.57
C SER A 337 33.85 -17.25 -10.65
N MET A 338 33.36 -17.54 -11.87
CA MET A 338 32.17 -18.38 -12.07
C MET A 338 32.46 -19.83 -11.70
N GLU A 339 31.43 -20.53 -11.20
CA GLU A 339 31.48 -21.97 -10.96
C GLU A 339 31.81 -22.74 -12.24
N LEU A 340 32.58 -23.83 -12.12
CA LEU A 340 33.04 -24.60 -13.29
C LEU A 340 31.87 -25.22 -14.06
N ASN A 341 30.96 -25.87 -13.33
CA ASN A 341 29.80 -26.59 -13.86
C ASN A 341 28.51 -26.07 -13.25
N GLN A 342 27.40 -26.28 -13.95
CA GLN A 342 26.08 -25.98 -13.40
C GLN A 342 25.73 -26.96 -12.28
N GLU A 343 25.16 -26.45 -11.20
CA GLU A 343 24.64 -27.30 -10.11
C GLU A 343 23.46 -28.15 -10.62
N PRO A 344 23.39 -29.46 -10.31
CA PRO A 344 22.31 -30.34 -10.79
C PRO A 344 20.94 -29.90 -10.27
N GLU A 345 19.89 -30.15 -11.06
CA GLU A 345 18.53 -29.70 -10.72
C GLU A 345 18.05 -30.29 -9.38
N ILE A 346 18.43 -31.54 -9.08
CA ILE A 346 18.06 -32.23 -7.83
C ILE A 346 18.49 -31.48 -6.57
N ARG A 347 19.54 -30.65 -6.61
CA ARG A 347 19.97 -29.83 -5.47
C ARG A 347 19.24 -28.50 -5.36
N ARG A 348 18.55 -28.08 -6.41
CA ARG A 348 17.96 -26.74 -6.54
C ARG A 348 16.44 -26.72 -6.55
N VAL A 349 15.74 -27.85 -6.65
CA VAL A 349 14.27 -27.89 -6.75
C VAL A 349 13.59 -28.54 -5.55
N HIS A 350 12.27 -28.32 -5.42
CA HIS A 350 11.45 -29.06 -4.45
C HIS A 350 11.45 -30.55 -4.80
N LEU A 351 11.79 -31.39 -3.83
CA LEU A 351 12.02 -32.82 -4.04
C LEU A 351 10.76 -33.69 -3.96
N GLY A 352 9.57 -33.12 -3.82
CA GLY A 352 8.33 -33.86 -3.57
C GLY A 352 8.05 -34.96 -4.60
N VAL A 353 8.20 -34.67 -5.88
CA VAL A 353 8.04 -35.67 -6.96
C VAL A 353 9.12 -36.75 -6.89
N ALA A 354 10.36 -36.37 -6.61
CA ALA A 354 11.48 -37.30 -6.52
C ALA A 354 11.33 -38.25 -5.33
N VAL A 355 11.01 -37.72 -4.14
CA VAL A 355 10.77 -38.49 -2.92
C VAL A 355 9.62 -39.48 -3.12
N LEU A 356 8.52 -39.07 -3.75
CA LEU A 356 7.41 -39.99 -4.06
C LEU A 356 7.84 -41.14 -4.95
N LYS A 357 8.61 -40.86 -6.02
CA LYS A 357 9.12 -41.89 -6.93
C LYS A 357 10.09 -42.84 -6.22
N ILE A 358 11.03 -42.31 -5.44
CA ILE A 358 12.00 -43.10 -4.66
C ILE A 358 11.28 -44.05 -3.69
N LEU A 359 10.28 -43.55 -2.95
CA LEU A 359 9.48 -44.37 -2.04
C LEU A 359 8.64 -45.42 -2.80
N ALA A 360 8.09 -45.08 -3.97
CA ALA A 360 7.32 -46.01 -4.81
C ALA A 360 8.17 -47.16 -5.36
N LEU A 361 9.49 -46.98 -5.46
CA LEU A 361 10.43 -48.03 -5.83
C LEU A 361 10.68 -49.03 -4.70
N GLY A 362 10.28 -48.70 -3.46
CA GLY A 362 10.46 -49.53 -2.27
C GLY A 362 11.68 -49.15 -1.43
N VAL A 363 12.35 -48.03 -1.76
CA VAL A 363 13.46 -47.49 -0.96
C VAL A 363 12.87 -46.88 0.30
N LYS A 364 13.17 -47.46 1.47
CA LYS A 364 12.55 -47.07 2.75
C LYS A 364 13.11 -45.76 3.30
N ASN A 365 14.42 -45.55 3.16
CA ASN A 365 15.11 -44.34 3.57
C ASN A 365 15.64 -43.64 2.33
N VAL A 366 15.09 -42.45 2.05
CA VAL A 366 15.45 -41.67 0.85
C VAL A 366 16.91 -41.25 0.87
N GLN A 367 17.51 -41.06 2.05
CA GLN A 367 18.92 -40.69 2.17
C GLN A 367 19.87 -41.80 1.72
N ASP A 368 19.40 -43.06 1.72
CA ASP A 368 20.18 -44.23 1.28
C ASP A 368 20.07 -44.47 -0.24
N PHE A 369 19.32 -43.61 -0.96
CA PHE A 369 19.21 -43.71 -2.41
C PHE A 369 20.54 -43.32 -3.08
N ASP A 370 20.94 -44.09 -4.09
CA ASP A 370 22.21 -43.93 -4.81
C ASP A 370 22.15 -42.75 -5.79
N PHE A 371 22.09 -41.53 -5.29
CA PHE A 371 22.08 -40.32 -6.11
C PHE A 371 23.42 -40.12 -6.84
N VAL A 372 23.38 -39.61 -8.07
CA VAL A 372 24.58 -39.07 -8.75
C VAL A 372 25.15 -37.90 -7.92
N ASP A 373 24.28 -36.98 -7.54
CA ASP A 373 24.54 -35.91 -6.59
C ASP A 373 23.43 -35.87 -5.54
N ALA A 374 23.76 -36.22 -4.29
CA ALA A 374 22.77 -36.20 -3.22
C ALA A 374 22.30 -34.76 -2.94
N PRO A 375 20.98 -34.53 -2.80
CA PRO A 375 20.46 -33.28 -2.27
C PRO A 375 20.78 -33.13 -0.78
N SER A 376 20.64 -31.91 -0.25
CA SER A 376 20.88 -31.66 1.17
C SER A 376 19.90 -32.47 2.05
N PRO A 377 20.33 -32.98 3.22
CA PRO A 377 19.44 -33.71 4.12
C PRO A 377 18.21 -32.90 4.56
N SER A 378 18.36 -31.59 4.76
CA SER A 378 17.26 -30.69 5.11
C SER A 378 16.24 -30.55 3.97
N SER A 379 16.68 -30.51 2.71
CA SER A 379 15.79 -30.51 1.54
C SER A 379 14.96 -31.81 1.46
N ILE A 380 15.59 -32.97 1.72
CA ILE A 380 14.90 -34.27 1.75
C ILE A 380 13.87 -34.31 2.88
N GLU A 381 14.28 -33.90 4.10
CA GLU A 381 13.41 -33.89 5.26
C GLU A 381 12.20 -32.97 5.05
N MET A 382 12.42 -31.77 4.49
CA MET A 382 11.35 -30.84 4.14
C MET A 382 10.39 -31.48 3.13
N ALA A 383 10.89 -32.06 2.03
CA ALA A 383 10.02 -32.72 1.06
C ALA A 383 9.20 -33.87 1.66
N ILE A 384 9.78 -34.67 2.57
CA ILE A 384 9.05 -35.72 3.30
C ILE A 384 7.97 -35.11 4.20
N ARG A 385 8.29 -34.07 4.98
CA ARG A 385 7.32 -33.35 5.82
C ARG A 385 6.16 -32.83 4.98
N ASN A 386 6.44 -32.28 3.81
CA ASN A 386 5.41 -31.75 2.93
C ASN A 386 4.49 -32.83 2.38
N LEU A 387 5.06 -33.97 1.97
CA LEU A 387 4.29 -35.11 1.51
C LEU A 387 3.46 -35.77 2.63
N ILE A 388 3.93 -35.70 3.88
CA ILE A 388 3.13 -36.08 5.05
C ILE A 388 1.98 -35.09 5.23
N GLN A 389 2.23 -33.77 5.20
CA GLN A 389 1.21 -32.72 5.33
C GLN A 389 0.12 -32.84 4.25
N LEU A 390 0.50 -33.23 3.03
CA LEU A 390 -0.43 -33.50 1.92
C LEU A 390 -1.13 -34.86 2.03
N GLY A 391 -0.73 -35.74 2.95
CA GLY A 391 -1.32 -37.07 3.16
C GLY A 391 -0.90 -38.14 2.16
N PHE A 392 0.20 -37.93 1.43
CA PHE A 392 0.76 -38.92 0.49
C PHE A 392 1.71 -39.91 1.16
N ILE A 393 2.29 -39.53 2.29
CA ILE A 393 3.15 -40.38 3.11
C ILE A 393 2.54 -40.52 4.51
N LYS A 394 2.62 -41.72 5.07
CA LYS A 394 2.39 -41.99 6.49
C LYS A 394 3.68 -42.48 7.14
N VAL A 395 3.87 -42.19 8.42
CA VAL A 395 5.00 -42.69 9.21
C VAL A 395 4.51 -43.86 10.06
N ASN A 396 5.04 -45.05 9.79
CA ASN A 396 4.73 -46.28 10.50
C ASN A 396 6.02 -46.86 11.07
N ASN A 397 6.15 -46.99 12.41
CA ASN A 397 7.35 -47.52 13.07
C ASN A 397 8.67 -46.88 12.57
N ASN A 398 8.69 -45.55 12.42
CA ASN A 398 9.81 -44.76 11.86
C ASN A 398 10.17 -45.08 10.39
N VAL A 399 9.30 -45.76 9.65
CA VAL A 399 9.43 -45.99 8.21
C VAL A 399 8.41 -45.14 7.46
N HIS A 400 8.86 -44.47 6.40
CA HIS A 400 8.01 -43.71 5.50
C HIS A 400 7.34 -44.66 4.50
N GLU A 401 6.02 -44.73 4.53
CA GLU A 401 5.23 -45.56 3.62
C GLU A 401 4.28 -44.69 2.79
N LEU A 402 4.16 -44.99 1.50
CA LEU A 402 3.18 -44.33 0.64
C LEU A 402 1.74 -44.73 1.02
N THR A 403 0.86 -43.74 1.07
CA THR A 403 -0.59 -43.96 1.15
C THR A 403 -1.14 -44.45 -0.18
N TYR A 404 -2.44 -44.82 -0.23
CA TYR A 404 -3.09 -45.16 -1.50
C TYR A 404 -3.02 -43.99 -2.49
N GLU A 405 -3.31 -42.78 -2.01
CA GLU A 405 -3.17 -41.53 -2.80
C GLU A 405 -1.72 -41.29 -3.22
N GLY A 406 -0.76 -41.52 -2.32
CA GLY A 406 0.66 -41.35 -2.63
C GLY A 406 1.16 -42.28 -3.73
N ARG A 407 0.69 -43.54 -3.77
CA ARG A 407 1.00 -44.47 -4.86
C ARG A 407 0.41 -44.02 -6.19
N TYR A 408 -0.82 -43.51 -6.18
CA TYR A 408 -1.47 -42.99 -7.37
C TYR A 408 -0.71 -41.77 -7.93
N LEU A 409 -0.37 -40.82 -7.05
CA LEU A 409 0.38 -39.63 -7.42
C LEU A 409 1.78 -39.95 -7.95
N ALA A 410 2.47 -40.95 -7.38
CA ALA A 410 3.77 -41.39 -7.89
C ALA A 410 3.70 -41.88 -9.35
N ARG A 411 2.60 -42.53 -9.74
CA ARG A 411 2.33 -42.96 -11.12
C ARG A 411 1.93 -41.78 -12.03
N MET A 412 1.15 -40.83 -11.52
CA MET A 412 0.83 -39.59 -12.26
C MET A 412 2.08 -38.78 -12.60
N GLY A 413 3.06 -38.74 -11.69
CA GLY A 413 4.31 -38.01 -11.89
C GLY A 413 4.17 -36.49 -11.92
N ILE A 414 3.07 -35.96 -11.37
CA ILE A 414 2.82 -34.52 -11.27
C ILE A 414 3.24 -33.99 -9.90
N GLU A 415 3.35 -32.66 -9.78
CA GLU A 415 3.68 -32.01 -8.52
C GLU A 415 2.62 -32.31 -7.44
N PRO A 416 3.03 -32.59 -6.18
CA PRO A 416 2.12 -33.08 -5.14
C PRO A 416 0.91 -32.20 -4.80
N ARG A 417 1.07 -30.87 -4.75
CA ARG A 417 -0.03 -29.94 -4.43
C ARG A 417 -1.11 -30.01 -5.52
N HIS A 418 -0.72 -30.05 -6.80
CA HIS A 418 -1.68 -30.24 -7.90
C HIS A 418 -2.36 -31.61 -7.82
N GLY A 419 -1.62 -32.67 -7.48
CA GLY A 419 -2.19 -34.00 -7.22
C GLY A 419 -3.24 -33.99 -6.10
N LYS A 420 -2.94 -33.28 -5.00
CA LYS A 420 -3.87 -33.15 -3.86
C LYS A 420 -5.14 -32.41 -4.26
N LEU A 421 -4.99 -31.37 -5.07
CA LEU A 421 -6.10 -30.59 -5.61
C LEU A 421 -7.02 -31.46 -6.47
N ILE A 422 -6.46 -32.21 -7.44
CA ILE A 422 -7.22 -33.12 -8.30
C ILE A 422 -7.96 -34.15 -7.44
N LEU A 423 -7.23 -34.93 -6.63
CA LEU A 423 -7.80 -36.01 -5.84
C LEU A 423 -8.87 -35.50 -4.84
N GLY A 424 -8.63 -34.36 -4.20
CA GLY A 424 -9.59 -33.72 -3.30
C GLY A 424 -10.87 -33.28 -4.01
N CYS A 425 -10.74 -32.68 -5.19
CA CYS A 425 -11.87 -32.28 -6.01
C CYS A 425 -12.71 -33.48 -6.48
N PHE A 426 -12.08 -34.59 -6.88
CA PHE A 426 -12.80 -35.81 -7.26
C PHE A 426 -13.66 -36.37 -6.11
N LYS A 427 -13.16 -36.32 -4.86
CA LYS A 427 -13.95 -36.73 -3.68
C LYS A 427 -15.19 -35.89 -3.44
N LEU A 428 -15.18 -34.63 -3.87
CA LEU A 428 -16.31 -33.69 -3.75
C LEU A 428 -17.11 -33.57 -5.06
N ALA A 429 -16.86 -34.47 -6.02
CA ALA A 429 -17.48 -34.49 -7.34
C ALA A 429 -17.27 -33.20 -8.16
N LEU A 430 -16.13 -32.54 -7.97
CA LEU A 430 -15.65 -31.34 -8.67
C LEU A 430 -14.43 -31.65 -9.57
N GLY A 431 -14.40 -32.85 -10.16
CA GLY A 431 -13.23 -33.38 -10.86
C GLY A 431 -12.72 -32.48 -11.99
N ARG A 432 -13.63 -31.91 -12.80
CA ARG A 432 -13.31 -31.00 -13.91
C ARG A 432 -12.62 -29.74 -13.38
N GLU A 433 -13.17 -29.12 -12.33
CA GLU A 433 -12.62 -27.94 -11.69
C GLU A 433 -11.21 -28.20 -11.13
N GLY A 434 -11.01 -29.36 -10.50
CA GLY A 434 -9.71 -29.78 -9.96
C GLY A 434 -8.64 -29.95 -11.04
N ILE A 435 -8.97 -30.61 -12.15
CA ILE A 435 -8.04 -30.80 -13.29
C ILE A 435 -7.68 -29.45 -13.91
N VAL A 436 -8.67 -28.60 -14.16
CA VAL A 436 -8.43 -27.27 -14.76
C VAL A 436 -7.57 -26.42 -13.85
N LEU A 437 -7.86 -26.35 -12.54
CA LEU A 437 -7.03 -25.58 -11.62
C LEU A 437 -5.61 -26.13 -11.52
N ALA A 438 -5.42 -27.45 -11.54
CA ALA A 438 -4.10 -28.07 -11.54
C ALA A 438 -3.27 -27.67 -12.78
N ALA A 439 -3.91 -27.44 -13.92
CA ALA A 439 -3.26 -26.94 -15.14
C ALA A 439 -3.03 -25.41 -15.12
N MET A 440 -3.97 -24.65 -14.55
CA MET A 440 -3.94 -23.19 -14.53
C MET A 440 -2.99 -22.62 -13.47
N MET A 441 -2.91 -23.25 -12.29
CA MET A 441 -2.15 -22.76 -11.14
C MET A 441 -0.64 -22.56 -11.44
N PRO A 442 0.09 -23.50 -12.07
CA PRO A 442 1.49 -23.30 -12.47
C PRO A 442 1.71 -22.13 -13.43
N ASN A 443 0.66 -21.69 -14.11
CA ASN A 443 0.69 -20.67 -15.14
C ASN A 443 0.05 -19.35 -14.69
N ALA A 444 -0.37 -19.24 -13.43
CA ALA A 444 -1.17 -18.14 -12.88
C ALA A 444 -0.60 -16.74 -13.18
N SER A 445 0.72 -16.57 -13.05
CA SER A 445 1.40 -15.30 -13.27
C SER A 445 1.45 -14.86 -14.75
N ASN A 446 1.13 -15.76 -15.69
CA ASN A 446 1.25 -15.55 -17.13
C ASN A 446 -0.09 -15.46 -17.88
N ILE A 447 -1.23 -15.68 -17.22
CA ILE A 447 -2.55 -15.66 -17.85
C ILE A 447 -2.95 -14.25 -18.28
N PHE A 448 -2.77 -13.25 -17.42
CA PHE A 448 -3.09 -11.87 -17.73
C PHE A 448 -1.88 -11.14 -18.33
N CYS A 449 -2.07 -10.55 -19.51
CA CYS A 449 -1.05 -9.79 -20.23
C CYS A 449 -1.02 -8.34 -19.73
N ARG A 450 0.07 -7.92 -19.11
CA ARG A 450 0.29 -6.54 -18.66
C ARG A 450 1.53 -5.94 -19.34
N PHE A 451 1.43 -5.69 -20.64
CA PHE A 451 2.51 -5.17 -21.49
C PHE A 451 2.13 -3.81 -22.10
N GLY A 452 3.10 -3.13 -22.71
CA GLY A 452 2.87 -1.84 -23.37
C GLY A 452 3.12 -0.63 -22.47
N ASN A 453 2.61 0.53 -22.90
CA ASN A 453 2.74 1.77 -22.15
C ASN A 453 1.85 1.76 -20.89
N GLU A 454 1.97 2.76 -20.03
CA GLU A 454 1.21 2.78 -18.76
C GLU A 454 -0.31 2.81 -18.97
N GLY A 455 -0.78 3.39 -20.09
CA GLY A 455 -2.19 3.36 -20.49
C GLY A 455 -2.67 1.96 -20.88
N ASP A 456 -1.85 1.20 -21.62
CA ASP A 456 -2.15 -0.19 -21.98
C ASP A 456 -2.19 -1.09 -20.75
N LYS A 457 -1.26 -0.89 -19.81
CA LYS A 457 -1.26 -1.59 -18.52
C LYS A 457 -2.51 -1.30 -17.71
N GLN A 458 -2.89 -0.02 -17.60
CA GLN A 458 -4.12 0.37 -16.89
C GLN A 458 -5.37 -0.22 -17.58
N ARG A 459 -5.40 -0.26 -18.92
CA ARG A 459 -6.48 -0.92 -19.66
C ARG A 459 -6.55 -2.41 -19.35
N SER A 460 -5.42 -3.11 -19.32
CA SER A 460 -5.36 -4.52 -18.95
C SER A 460 -5.84 -4.75 -17.51
N ASP A 461 -5.40 -3.90 -16.57
CA ASP A 461 -5.82 -3.94 -15.18
C ASP A 461 -7.35 -3.76 -15.05
N CYS A 462 -7.96 -2.87 -15.83
CA CYS A 462 -9.42 -2.70 -15.91
C CYS A 462 -10.14 -3.92 -16.52
N LEU A 463 -9.61 -4.50 -17.60
CA LEU A 463 -10.19 -5.68 -18.26
C LEU A 463 -10.14 -6.92 -17.36
N LYS A 464 -9.14 -7.03 -16.49
CA LYS A 464 -9.04 -8.11 -15.51
C LYS A 464 -10.20 -8.11 -14.51
N VAL A 465 -10.72 -6.93 -14.12
CA VAL A 465 -11.73 -6.78 -13.07
C VAL A 465 -12.97 -7.62 -13.31
N GLN A 466 -13.42 -7.76 -14.57
CA GLN A 466 -14.63 -8.53 -14.89
C GLN A 466 -14.51 -10.03 -14.57
N PHE A 467 -13.30 -10.56 -14.52
CA PHE A 467 -13.03 -11.97 -14.22
C PHE A 467 -12.74 -12.21 -12.73
N CYS A 468 -12.42 -11.15 -11.98
CA CYS A 468 -12.02 -11.25 -10.59
C CYS A 468 -13.14 -11.87 -9.75
N HIS A 469 -12.78 -12.89 -8.97
CA HIS A 469 -13.68 -13.53 -8.03
C HIS A 469 -13.37 -13.09 -6.59
N PRO A 470 -14.40 -12.87 -5.73
CA PRO A 470 -14.21 -12.42 -4.35
C PRO A 470 -13.43 -13.42 -3.49
N ASP A 471 -13.47 -14.71 -3.80
CA ASP A 471 -12.73 -15.73 -3.05
C ASP A 471 -11.24 -15.84 -3.44
N GLY A 472 -10.80 -15.09 -4.46
CA GLY A 472 -9.39 -14.93 -4.78
C GLY A 472 -8.97 -15.32 -6.19
N ASP A 473 -7.64 -15.41 -6.38
CA ASP A 473 -7.00 -15.56 -7.67
C ASP A 473 -7.24 -16.94 -8.30
N LEU A 474 -7.27 -18.03 -7.52
CA LEU A 474 -7.52 -19.37 -8.09
C LEU A 474 -8.93 -19.47 -8.66
N PHE A 475 -9.92 -18.91 -7.98
CA PHE A 475 -11.29 -18.81 -8.51
C PHE A 475 -11.35 -17.92 -9.76
N THR A 476 -10.61 -16.81 -9.76
CA THR A 476 -10.48 -15.92 -10.93
C THR A 476 -9.93 -16.67 -12.14
N LEU A 477 -8.88 -17.49 -11.96
CA LEU A 477 -8.30 -18.32 -13.04
C LEU A 477 -9.30 -19.36 -13.55
N LEU A 478 -10.09 -19.96 -12.65
CA LEU A 478 -11.11 -20.93 -13.02
C LEU A 478 -12.23 -20.28 -13.86
N SER A 479 -12.68 -19.08 -13.48
CA SER A 479 -13.65 -18.29 -14.26
C SER A 479 -13.14 -18.03 -15.68
N VAL A 480 -11.90 -17.55 -15.80
CA VAL A 480 -11.28 -17.25 -17.10
C VAL A 480 -11.24 -18.48 -18.00
N TYR A 481 -10.82 -19.63 -17.47
CA TYR A 481 -10.75 -20.86 -18.27
C TYR A 481 -12.15 -21.34 -18.68
N LYS A 482 -13.13 -21.29 -17.78
CA LYS A 482 -14.51 -21.69 -18.05
C LYS A 482 -15.13 -20.84 -19.17
N GLU A 483 -14.97 -19.52 -19.12
CA GLU A 483 -15.44 -18.60 -20.17
C GLU A 483 -14.72 -18.84 -21.50
N TRP A 484 -13.40 -19.01 -21.47
CA TRP A 484 -12.60 -19.28 -22.67
C TRP A 484 -12.98 -20.60 -23.35
N GLU A 485 -13.21 -21.66 -22.57
CA GLU A 485 -13.57 -22.99 -23.05
C GLU A 485 -14.95 -23.01 -23.73
N ALA A 486 -15.91 -22.23 -23.21
CA ALA A 486 -17.25 -22.11 -23.75
C ALA A 486 -17.29 -21.49 -25.16
N LEU A 487 -16.23 -20.81 -25.58
CA LEU A 487 -16.15 -20.18 -26.90
C LEU A 487 -15.76 -21.18 -28.01
N PRO A 488 -16.30 -21.00 -29.23
CA PRO A 488 -15.82 -21.68 -30.42
C PRO A 488 -14.32 -21.47 -30.65
N GLN A 489 -13.61 -22.50 -31.14
CA GLN A 489 -12.15 -22.48 -31.29
C GLN A 489 -11.63 -21.29 -32.11
N ASP A 490 -12.35 -20.87 -33.15
CA ASP A 490 -12.02 -19.74 -34.03
C ASP A 490 -12.07 -18.38 -33.30
N ARG A 491 -12.89 -18.27 -32.26
CA ARG A 491 -13.07 -17.02 -31.49
C ARG A 491 -12.15 -16.91 -30.29
N ARG A 492 -11.60 -18.03 -29.79
CA ARG A 492 -10.79 -18.08 -28.55
C ARG A 492 -9.59 -17.14 -28.58
N ASN A 493 -8.84 -17.10 -29.69
CA ASN A 493 -7.67 -16.21 -29.81
C ASN A 493 -8.07 -14.73 -29.81
N LYS A 494 -9.14 -14.39 -30.54
CA LYS A 494 -9.66 -13.02 -30.59
C LYS A 494 -10.14 -12.55 -29.22
N TRP A 495 -10.89 -13.41 -28.51
CA TRP A 495 -11.35 -13.11 -27.16
C TRP A 495 -10.20 -12.92 -26.17
N CYS A 496 -9.14 -13.73 -26.27
CA CYS A 496 -7.94 -13.53 -25.45
C CYS A 496 -7.31 -12.16 -25.68
N TRP A 497 -7.18 -11.74 -26.94
CA TRP A 497 -6.65 -10.42 -27.30
C TRP A 497 -7.53 -9.28 -26.76
N GLU A 498 -8.84 -9.37 -26.95
CA GLU A 498 -9.81 -8.36 -26.50
C GLU A 498 -9.83 -8.18 -24.98
N ASN A 499 -9.48 -9.23 -24.23
CA ASN A 499 -9.50 -9.26 -22.76
C ASN A 499 -8.11 -9.20 -22.10
N SER A 500 -7.05 -8.91 -22.86
CA SER A 500 -5.67 -8.89 -22.36
C SER A 500 -5.26 -10.21 -21.68
N ILE A 501 -5.65 -11.34 -22.26
CA ILE A 501 -5.30 -12.70 -21.81
C ILE A 501 -4.29 -13.32 -22.77
N ASN A 502 -3.36 -14.10 -22.23
CA ASN A 502 -2.34 -14.79 -23.00
C ASN A 502 -2.91 -16.06 -23.67
N ALA A 503 -3.29 -15.95 -24.94
CA ALA A 503 -3.85 -17.05 -25.72
C ALA A 503 -2.92 -18.28 -25.80
N LYS A 504 -1.59 -18.08 -25.80
CA LYS A 504 -0.61 -19.18 -25.82
C LYS A 504 -0.61 -19.93 -24.50
N CYS A 505 -0.64 -19.18 -23.40
CA CYS A 505 -0.71 -19.74 -22.06
C CYS A 505 -2.01 -20.54 -21.86
N MET A 506 -3.16 -20.01 -22.32
CA MET A 506 -4.44 -20.71 -22.28
C MET A 506 -4.42 -22.03 -23.07
N ARG A 507 -3.86 -22.04 -24.30
CA ARG A 507 -3.70 -23.28 -25.08
C ARG A 507 -2.83 -24.31 -24.36
N ARG A 508 -1.70 -23.89 -23.80
CA ARG A 508 -0.84 -24.80 -23.01
C ARG A 508 -1.56 -25.38 -21.79
N CYS A 509 -2.35 -24.56 -21.09
CA CYS A 509 -3.18 -25.04 -19.98
C CYS A 509 -4.20 -26.06 -20.49
N HIS A 510 -4.87 -25.79 -21.62
CA HIS A 510 -5.81 -26.72 -22.24
C HIS A 510 -5.15 -28.04 -22.65
N ASP A 511 -3.97 -28.01 -23.27
CA ASP A 511 -3.21 -29.22 -23.61
C ASP A 511 -2.89 -30.03 -22.34
N THR A 512 -2.53 -29.36 -21.24
CA THR A 512 -2.27 -30.01 -19.94
C THR A 512 -3.55 -30.62 -19.36
N VAL A 513 -4.69 -29.95 -19.49
CA VAL A 513 -6.00 -30.50 -19.10
C VAL A 513 -6.28 -31.78 -19.87
N LEU A 514 -6.13 -31.78 -21.20
CA LEU A 514 -6.36 -32.96 -22.03
C LEU A 514 -5.39 -34.10 -21.70
N GLU A 515 -4.11 -33.80 -21.43
CA GLU A 515 -3.12 -34.79 -20.98
C GLU A 515 -3.53 -35.43 -19.64
N LEU A 516 -4.00 -34.63 -18.68
CA LEU A 516 -4.48 -35.10 -17.37
C LEU A 516 -5.78 -35.90 -17.49
N GLU A 517 -6.74 -35.45 -18.31
CA GLU A 517 -8.00 -36.16 -18.56
C GLU A 517 -7.72 -37.53 -19.18
N SER A 518 -6.92 -37.58 -20.25
CA SER A 518 -6.54 -38.83 -20.91
C SER A 518 -5.78 -39.78 -19.98
N PHE A 519 -4.94 -39.26 -19.07
CA PHE A 519 -4.31 -40.08 -18.04
C PHE A 519 -5.36 -40.66 -17.09
N LEU A 520 -6.23 -39.82 -16.53
CA LEU A 520 -7.23 -40.24 -15.53
C LEU A 520 -8.29 -41.19 -16.11
N GLU A 521 -8.68 -41.05 -17.37
CA GLU A 521 -9.61 -41.96 -18.07
C GLU A 521 -9.05 -43.38 -18.21
N ARG A 522 -7.73 -43.53 -18.32
CA ARG A 522 -7.05 -44.82 -18.45
C ARG A 522 -6.83 -45.51 -17.11
N GLU A 523 -6.88 -44.75 -16.02
CA GLU A 523 -6.73 -45.29 -14.68
C GLU A 523 -8.06 -45.86 -14.16
N HIS A 524 -8.01 -47.08 -13.65
CA HIS A 524 -9.19 -47.72 -13.06
C HIS A 524 -9.66 -46.94 -11.81
N GLY A 525 -10.88 -46.41 -11.85
CA GLY A 525 -11.55 -45.82 -10.68
C GLY A 525 -11.85 -44.32 -10.76
N PHE A 526 -11.48 -43.64 -11.86
CA PHE A 526 -11.86 -42.25 -12.10
C PHE A 526 -12.92 -42.14 -13.21
N VAL A 527 -13.97 -41.37 -12.95
CA VAL A 527 -14.93 -40.95 -13.97
C VAL A 527 -14.68 -39.48 -14.22
N VAL A 528 -14.00 -39.15 -15.32
CA VAL A 528 -13.67 -37.76 -15.69
C VAL A 528 -14.95 -37.09 -16.21
N PRO A 529 -15.51 -36.09 -15.49
CA PRO A 529 -16.72 -35.43 -15.94
C PRO A 529 -16.37 -34.36 -16.99
N SER A 530 -17.16 -34.26 -18.06
CA SER A 530 -17.05 -33.21 -19.07
C SER A 530 -17.82 -31.93 -18.72
N TYR A 531 -18.65 -31.96 -17.67
CA TYR A 531 -19.52 -30.86 -17.28
C TYR A 531 -19.00 -30.12 -16.05
N TRP A 532 -19.28 -28.82 -16.00
CA TRP A 532 -18.98 -27.93 -14.87
C TRP A 532 -20.11 -28.03 -13.83
N ARG A 533 -19.75 -28.07 -12.54
CA ARG A 533 -20.72 -27.93 -11.43
C ARG A 533 -20.59 -26.60 -10.72
N TRP A 534 -19.38 -26.06 -10.67
CA TRP A 534 -19.13 -24.75 -10.10
C TRP A 534 -19.55 -23.63 -11.06
N ASP A 535 -20.14 -22.57 -10.51
CA ASP A 535 -20.57 -21.37 -11.25
C ASP A 535 -20.06 -20.10 -10.55
N PRO A 536 -19.20 -19.28 -11.19
CA PRO A 536 -18.62 -18.08 -10.56
C PRO A 536 -19.65 -17.00 -10.22
N HIS A 537 -20.84 -17.02 -10.83
CA HIS A 537 -21.85 -15.98 -10.60
C HIS A 537 -22.84 -16.33 -9.50
N THR A 538 -22.84 -17.59 -9.04
CA THR A 538 -23.84 -18.10 -8.09
C THR A 538 -23.14 -18.69 -6.87
N PRO A 539 -23.10 -17.96 -5.73
CA PRO A 539 -22.52 -18.49 -4.50
C PRO A 539 -23.17 -19.82 -4.12
N SER A 540 -22.36 -20.84 -3.91
CA SER A 540 -22.81 -22.23 -3.80
C SER A 540 -22.04 -23.00 -2.73
N VAL A 541 -22.51 -24.22 -2.44
CA VAL A 541 -21.74 -25.17 -1.61
C VAL A 541 -20.41 -25.55 -2.30
N HIS A 542 -20.32 -25.42 -3.63
CA HIS A 542 -19.10 -25.72 -4.36
C HIS A 542 -17.97 -24.74 -4.05
N ASP A 543 -18.25 -23.46 -3.77
CA ASP A 543 -17.22 -22.49 -3.34
C ASP A 543 -16.56 -22.91 -2.03
N LYS A 544 -17.39 -23.28 -1.03
CA LYS A 544 -16.90 -23.79 0.26
C LYS A 544 -16.09 -25.07 0.10
N ASN A 545 -16.55 -25.98 -0.76
CA ASN A 545 -15.85 -27.23 -1.05
C ASN A 545 -14.50 -26.98 -1.75
N MET A 546 -14.47 -26.07 -2.72
CA MET A 546 -13.24 -25.67 -3.41
C MET A 546 -12.25 -25.02 -2.43
N LYS A 547 -12.69 -24.09 -1.56
CA LYS A 547 -11.82 -23.51 -0.52
C LYS A 547 -11.18 -24.57 0.36
N LYS A 548 -11.94 -25.59 0.79
CA LYS A 548 -11.41 -26.71 1.59
C LYS A 548 -10.35 -27.51 0.83
N VAL A 549 -10.59 -27.82 -0.44
CA VAL A 549 -9.65 -28.60 -1.25
C VAL A 549 -8.38 -27.78 -1.53
N ILE A 550 -8.52 -26.52 -1.93
CA ILE A 550 -7.41 -25.58 -2.17
C ILE A 550 -6.57 -25.43 -0.88
N LEU A 551 -7.23 -25.28 0.28
CA LEU A 551 -6.54 -25.24 1.56
C LEU A 551 -5.77 -26.54 1.83
N SER A 552 -6.38 -27.70 1.56
CA SER A 552 -5.71 -28.99 1.75
C SER A 552 -4.51 -29.21 0.82
N SER A 553 -4.53 -28.63 -0.39
CA SER A 553 -3.42 -28.68 -1.34
C SER A 553 -2.31 -27.67 -1.02
N LEU A 554 -2.65 -26.56 -0.36
CA LEU A 554 -1.74 -25.46 -0.02
C LEU A 554 -1.61 -25.27 1.50
N ALA A 555 -1.74 -26.36 2.27
CA ALA A 555 -1.75 -26.32 3.73
C ALA A 555 -0.47 -25.73 4.36
N GLU A 556 0.60 -25.65 3.57
CA GLU A 556 1.90 -25.08 3.93
C GLU A 556 2.02 -23.60 3.61
N ASN A 557 1.27 -23.16 2.59
CA ASN A 557 1.31 -21.80 2.07
C ASN A 557 0.13 -21.02 2.64
N VAL A 558 0.02 -20.98 3.96
CA VAL A 558 -1.04 -20.27 4.69
C VAL A 558 -0.47 -18.97 5.26
N ALA A 559 -1.24 -17.89 5.18
CA ALA A 559 -0.91 -16.63 5.83
C ALA A 559 -2.14 -16.03 6.53
N MET A 560 -1.90 -15.36 7.65
CA MET A 560 -2.93 -14.70 8.46
C MET A 560 -2.82 -13.19 8.32
N PHE A 561 -3.94 -12.49 8.12
CA PHE A 561 -3.93 -11.04 8.13
C PHE A 561 -3.53 -10.54 9.53
N SER A 562 -2.46 -9.73 9.59
CA SER A 562 -1.86 -9.31 10.86
C SER A 562 -2.72 -8.31 11.64
N GLY A 563 -3.87 -7.90 11.10
CA GLY A 563 -4.78 -6.90 11.68
C GLY A 563 -4.53 -5.47 11.22
N ARG A 564 -3.39 -5.21 10.56
CA ARG A 564 -3.00 -3.89 10.05
C ARG A 564 -2.50 -3.97 8.61
N TYR A 565 -2.99 -3.07 7.76
CA TYR A 565 -2.65 -3.07 6.33
C TYR A 565 -1.15 -2.84 6.07
N GLN A 566 -0.51 -1.89 6.77
CA GLN A 566 0.92 -1.61 6.57
C GLN A 566 1.84 -2.76 7.01
N LEU A 567 1.33 -3.69 7.84
CA LEU A 567 2.10 -4.88 8.25
C LEU A 567 1.81 -6.08 7.32
N GLY A 568 0.66 -6.10 6.64
CA GLY A 568 0.32 -7.16 5.70
C GLY A 568 -0.14 -8.45 6.39
N TYR A 569 0.29 -9.59 5.87
CA TYR A 569 -0.05 -10.94 6.32
C TYR A 569 1.18 -11.63 6.92
N GLU A 570 1.01 -12.31 8.04
CA GLU A 570 2.02 -13.17 8.66
C GLU A 570 1.95 -14.57 8.00
N VAL A 571 3.04 -14.99 7.35
CA VAL A 571 3.19 -16.33 6.76
C VAL A 571 3.36 -17.34 7.88
N ALA A 572 2.53 -18.38 7.90
CA ALA A 572 2.40 -19.27 9.05
C ALA A 572 3.65 -20.10 9.36
N GLN A 573 4.40 -20.52 8.33
CA GLN A 573 5.60 -21.34 8.51
C GLN A 573 6.82 -20.51 8.94
N THR A 574 6.94 -19.26 8.48
CA THR A 574 8.14 -18.44 8.67
C THR A 574 7.96 -17.31 9.69
N GLY A 575 6.73 -16.94 10.03
CA GLY A 575 6.40 -15.75 10.83
C GLY A 575 6.68 -14.42 10.12
N GLN A 576 7.03 -14.46 8.84
CA GLN A 576 7.38 -13.28 8.04
C GLN A 576 6.14 -12.51 7.63
N HIS A 577 6.23 -11.18 7.66
CA HIS A 577 5.14 -10.29 7.32
C HIS A 577 5.27 -9.80 5.87
N VAL A 578 4.25 -10.07 5.05
CA VAL A 578 4.27 -9.90 3.60
C VAL A 578 2.95 -9.30 3.09
N HIS A 579 3.00 -8.45 2.08
CA HIS A 579 1.79 -7.88 1.48
C HIS A 579 1.19 -8.78 0.38
N LEU A 580 -0.11 -8.60 0.11
CA LEU A 580 -0.69 -9.16 -1.11
C LEU A 580 -0.10 -8.46 -2.32
N HIS A 581 0.22 -9.21 -3.37
CA HIS A 581 0.64 -8.61 -4.62
C HIS A 581 -0.49 -7.72 -5.19
N PRO A 582 -0.19 -6.53 -5.75
CA PRO A 582 -1.21 -5.61 -6.28
C PRO A 582 -2.15 -6.21 -7.33
N SER A 583 -1.72 -7.29 -7.99
CA SER A 583 -2.57 -8.00 -8.96
C SER A 583 -3.63 -8.90 -8.34
N SER A 584 -3.65 -9.13 -7.02
CA SER A 584 -4.60 -10.05 -6.40
C SER A 584 -6.05 -9.58 -6.54
N SER A 585 -6.96 -10.48 -6.90
CA SER A 585 -8.40 -10.18 -7.01
C SER A 585 -9.01 -9.69 -5.69
N LEU A 586 -8.48 -10.13 -4.55
CA LEU A 586 -8.95 -9.71 -3.22
C LEU A 586 -8.85 -8.19 -3.03
N LEU A 587 -7.81 -7.57 -3.58
CA LEU A 587 -7.61 -6.12 -3.50
C LEU A 587 -8.62 -5.34 -4.36
N VAL A 588 -9.08 -5.92 -5.47
CA VAL A 588 -10.12 -5.34 -6.34
C VAL A 588 -11.43 -5.19 -5.57
N PHE A 589 -11.76 -6.15 -4.70
CA PHE A 589 -12.93 -6.11 -3.84
C PHE A 589 -12.70 -5.41 -2.49
N ALA A 590 -11.52 -4.81 -2.27
CA ALA A 590 -11.09 -4.25 -0.98
C ALA A 590 -11.23 -5.24 0.19
N GLN A 591 -11.16 -6.55 -0.09
CA GLN A 591 -11.29 -7.60 0.91
C GLN A 591 -9.96 -7.89 1.58
N ARG A 592 -10.02 -8.18 2.88
CA ARG A 592 -8.87 -8.58 3.69
C ARG A 592 -9.28 -9.79 4.53
N PRO A 593 -9.38 -10.98 3.90
CA PRO A 593 -9.72 -12.20 4.62
C PRO A 593 -8.75 -12.41 5.79
N SER A 594 -9.25 -12.91 6.93
CA SER A 594 -8.37 -13.18 8.07
C SER A 594 -7.32 -14.24 7.75
N TRP A 595 -7.65 -15.17 6.86
CA TRP A 595 -6.79 -16.27 6.45
C TRP A 595 -6.80 -16.40 4.94
N VAL A 596 -5.62 -16.60 4.36
CA VAL A 596 -5.43 -16.81 2.94
C VAL A 596 -4.44 -17.93 2.70
N VAL A 597 -4.57 -18.56 1.54
CA VAL A 597 -3.53 -19.40 0.95
C VAL A 597 -2.93 -18.70 -0.26
N PHE A 598 -1.67 -19.01 -0.56
CA PHE A 598 -0.95 -18.39 -1.68
C PHE A 598 -0.19 -19.45 -2.50
N GLY A 599 -0.01 -19.18 -3.79
CA GLY A 599 0.75 -20.07 -4.68
C GLY A 599 2.25 -19.91 -4.50
N GLU A 600 2.74 -18.66 -4.51
CA GLU A 600 4.17 -18.32 -4.55
C GLU A 600 4.46 -17.05 -3.75
N LEU A 601 5.68 -16.94 -3.23
CA LEU A 601 6.23 -15.71 -2.64
C LEU A 601 7.15 -15.04 -3.66
N LEU A 602 6.77 -13.85 -4.11
CA LEU A 602 7.55 -13.08 -5.06
C LEU A 602 8.46 -12.11 -4.30
N SER A 603 9.77 -12.39 -4.30
CA SER A 603 10.79 -11.51 -3.72
C SER A 603 11.40 -10.61 -4.80
N VAL A 604 10.97 -9.35 -4.87
CA VAL A 604 11.59 -8.30 -5.71
C VAL A 604 12.20 -7.24 -4.78
N SER A 605 11.95 -5.94 -4.98
CA SER A 605 12.35 -4.89 -4.03
C SER A 605 11.59 -5.00 -2.71
N ASN A 606 10.35 -5.50 -2.77
CA ASN A 606 9.54 -5.93 -1.64
C ASN A 606 9.06 -7.36 -1.90
N GLU A 607 8.61 -8.03 -0.85
CA GLU A 607 8.02 -9.36 -0.93
C GLU A 607 6.51 -9.29 -1.04
N TYR A 608 5.94 -10.15 -1.89
CA TYR A 608 4.50 -10.22 -2.11
C TYR A 608 4.00 -11.66 -2.17
N LEU A 609 2.82 -11.89 -1.59
CA LEU A 609 2.04 -13.11 -1.79
C LEU A 609 1.34 -13.06 -3.16
N VAL A 610 1.55 -14.09 -3.98
CA VAL A 610 1.00 -14.18 -5.35
C VAL A 610 0.06 -15.39 -5.46
N CYS A 611 -0.98 -15.26 -6.30
CA CYS A 611 -2.03 -16.25 -6.50
C CYS A 611 -2.74 -16.57 -5.17
N VAL A 612 -3.37 -15.55 -4.60
CA VAL A 612 -3.90 -15.58 -3.23
C VAL A 612 -5.39 -15.87 -3.24
N SER A 613 -5.82 -16.83 -2.40
CA SER A 613 -7.23 -17.17 -2.23
C SER A 613 -7.65 -17.20 -0.77
N ALA A 614 -8.86 -16.72 -0.48
CA ALA A 614 -9.43 -16.65 0.84
C ALA A 614 -9.78 -18.06 1.36
N VAL A 615 -9.50 -18.32 2.63
CA VAL A 615 -9.88 -19.58 3.30
C VAL A 615 -10.57 -19.32 4.62
N ASP A 616 -11.45 -20.24 5.00
CA ASP A 616 -12.23 -20.12 6.22
C ASP A 616 -11.49 -20.73 7.41
N PHE A 617 -11.50 -20.06 8.57
CA PHE A 617 -10.83 -20.53 9.80
C PHE A 617 -11.28 -21.93 10.24
N GLU A 618 -12.57 -22.24 10.11
CA GLU A 618 -13.12 -23.57 10.42
C GLU A 618 -12.49 -24.68 9.57
N SER A 619 -12.08 -24.36 8.34
CA SER A 619 -11.44 -25.32 7.44
C SER A 619 -10.00 -25.62 7.85
N LEU A 620 -9.29 -24.68 8.50
CA LEU A 620 -7.94 -24.89 9.01
C LEU A 620 -7.93 -25.92 10.14
N ASN A 621 -8.88 -25.83 11.07
CA ASN A 621 -8.99 -26.76 12.20
C ASN A 621 -9.43 -28.17 11.80
N SER A 622 -10.03 -28.32 10.61
CA SER A 622 -10.49 -29.61 10.08
C SER A 622 -9.49 -30.26 9.11
N LEU A 623 -8.32 -29.66 8.88
CA LEU A 623 -7.27 -30.25 8.06
C LEU A 623 -6.77 -31.57 8.67
N GLN A 624 -6.63 -32.57 7.80
CA GLN A 624 -6.05 -33.87 8.15
C GLN A 624 -4.94 -34.22 7.14
N PRO A 625 -3.68 -34.37 7.60
CA PRO A 625 -3.19 -34.14 8.98
C PRO A 625 -3.23 -32.65 9.41
N PRO A 626 -3.18 -32.37 10.73
CA PRO A 626 -3.20 -30.99 11.24
C PRO A 626 -2.01 -30.19 10.67
N PRO A 627 -2.15 -28.87 10.50
CA PRO A 627 -1.11 -28.03 9.94
C PRO A 627 0.17 -28.06 10.80
N LEU A 628 1.33 -27.86 10.16
CA LEU A 628 2.64 -27.81 10.84
C LEU A 628 2.81 -26.60 11.79
N PHE A 629 1.85 -25.68 11.83
CA PHE A 629 1.86 -24.47 12.65
C PHE A 629 0.65 -24.42 13.59
N ASP A 630 0.80 -23.66 14.67
CA ASP A 630 -0.21 -23.52 15.71
C ASP A 630 -1.16 -22.36 15.37
N VAL A 631 -2.32 -22.69 14.81
CA VAL A 631 -3.34 -21.73 14.37
C VAL A 631 -3.82 -20.84 15.52
N SER A 632 -3.96 -21.40 16.73
CA SER A 632 -4.44 -20.65 17.90
C SER A 632 -3.42 -19.61 18.36
N LYS A 633 -2.13 -19.97 18.41
CA LYS A 633 -1.07 -19.01 18.74
C LYS A 633 -0.95 -17.87 17.73
N MET A 634 -1.22 -18.13 16.45
CA MET A 634 -1.24 -17.07 15.44
C MET A 634 -2.40 -16.10 15.67
N GLU A 635 -3.61 -16.62 15.90
CA GLU A 635 -4.78 -15.76 16.15
C GLU A 635 -4.61 -14.91 17.43
N GLU A 636 -3.94 -15.42 18.47
CA GLU A 636 -3.58 -14.65 19.67
C GLU A 636 -2.63 -13.48 19.40
N ARG A 637 -1.75 -13.62 18.40
CA ARG A 637 -0.77 -12.59 17.99
C ARG A 637 -1.35 -11.55 17.04
N LYS A 638 -2.54 -11.78 16.49
CA LYS A 638 -3.22 -10.88 15.57
C LYS A 638 -3.48 -9.52 16.24
N LEU A 639 -3.11 -8.43 15.56
CA LEU A 639 -3.39 -7.10 16.07
C LEU A 639 -4.88 -6.81 15.99
N GLN A 640 -5.43 -6.29 17.08
CA GLN A 640 -6.78 -5.73 17.14
C GLN A 640 -6.69 -4.21 17.00
N MET A 641 -7.77 -3.61 16.49
CA MET A 641 -7.88 -2.16 16.37
C MET A 641 -8.88 -1.63 17.40
N LYS A 642 -8.44 -0.67 18.22
CA LYS A 642 -9.29 0.07 19.15
C LYS A 642 -9.35 1.53 18.70
N THR A 643 -10.56 2.03 18.44
CA THR A 643 -10.78 3.44 18.11
C THR A 643 -11.09 4.23 19.37
N LEU A 644 -10.34 5.31 19.60
CA LEU A 644 -10.60 6.29 20.65
C LEU A 644 -11.15 7.56 20.00
N THR A 645 -12.23 8.11 20.57
CA THR A 645 -12.96 9.28 20.05
C THR A 645 -13.23 10.32 21.14
N GLY A 646 -13.76 11.49 20.76
CA GLY A 646 -14.15 12.54 21.71
C GLY A 646 -13.05 13.58 21.98
N PHE A 647 -12.06 13.68 21.10
CA PHE A 647 -10.95 14.62 21.20
C PHE A 647 -11.15 15.82 20.26
N GLY A 648 -10.66 17.00 20.64
CA GLY A 648 -10.64 18.16 19.76
C GLY A 648 -9.38 18.21 18.90
N THR A 649 -9.46 18.87 17.73
CA THR A 649 -8.33 19.02 16.79
C THR A 649 -7.08 19.63 17.44
N VAL A 650 -7.25 20.58 18.36
CA VAL A 650 -6.13 21.22 19.10
C VAL A 650 -5.43 20.22 20.02
N LEU A 651 -6.19 19.38 20.73
CA LEU A 651 -5.64 18.32 21.59
C LEU A 651 -4.86 17.30 20.78
N LEU A 652 -5.43 16.83 19.66
CA LEU A 652 -4.78 15.85 18.81
C LEU A 652 -3.48 16.38 18.17
N LYS A 653 -3.45 17.65 17.74
CA LYS A 653 -2.23 18.28 17.21
C LYS A 653 -1.12 18.32 18.27
N ARG A 654 -1.44 18.61 19.53
CA ARG A 654 -0.46 18.59 20.63
C ARG A 654 -0.01 17.18 20.99
N PHE A 655 -0.96 16.25 21.04
CA PHE A 655 -0.70 14.83 21.26
C PHE A 655 0.28 14.28 20.22
N CYS A 656 0.11 14.64 18.94
CA CYS A 656 1.07 14.27 17.89
C CYS A 656 2.43 14.95 18.04
N GLY A 657 2.43 16.24 18.41
CA GLY A 657 3.63 17.07 18.42
C GLY A 657 4.11 17.43 17.00
N LYS A 658 5.16 18.26 16.92
CA LYS A 658 5.72 18.68 15.63
C LYS A 658 6.32 17.48 14.90
N LEU A 659 5.97 17.29 13.62
CA LEU A 659 6.40 16.14 12.81
C LEU A 659 6.11 14.78 13.46
N ASN A 660 5.06 14.67 14.27
CA ASN A 660 4.70 13.46 15.03
C ASN A 660 5.74 12.99 16.07
N SER A 661 6.66 13.86 16.49
CA SER A 661 7.71 13.52 17.47
C SER A 661 7.18 12.97 18.80
N ASN A 662 6.15 13.58 19.38
CA ASN A 662 5.54 13.11 20.62
C ASN A 662 4.86 11.76 20.43
N LEU A 663 4.14 11.59 19.32
CA LEU A 663 3.50 10.32 18.97
C LEU A 663 4.53 9.19 18.77
N LEU A 664 5.62 9.45 18.06
CA LEU A 664 6.70 8.48 17.85
C LEU A 664 7.36 8.08 19.17
N GLY A 665 7.62 9.05 20.06
CA GLY A 665 8.15 8.78 21.40
C GLY A 665 7.20 7.95 22.25
N LEU A 666 5.89 8.22 22.19
CA LEU A 666 4.87 7.42 22.85
C LEU A 666 4.81 5.99 22.30
N VAL A 667 4.77 5.84 20.97
CA VAL A 667 4.76 4.52 20.31
C VAL A 667 5.99 3.72 20.72
N SER A 668 7.19 4.32 20.73
CA SER A 668 8.41 3.65 21.19
C SER A 668 8.32 3.19 22.66
N ARG A 669 7.77 4.02 23.55
CA ARG A 669 7.53 3.64 24.95
C ARG A 669 6.54 2.49 25.09
N ILE A 670 5.45 2.50 24.32
CA ILE A 670 4.45 1.42 24.33
C ILE A 670 5.08 0.11 23.85
N ARG A 671 5.80 0.14 22.72
CA ARG A 671 6.50 -1.04 22.17
C ARG A 671 7.47 -1.64 23.17
N LYS A 672 8.26 -0.81 23.86
CA LYS A 672 9.20 -1.27 24.90
C LYS A 672 8.47 -1.84 26.13
N ALA A 673 7.33 -1.28 26.51
CA ALA A 673 6.56 -1.77 27.66
C ALA A 673 5.89 -3.12 27.37
N CYS A 674 5.42 -3.33 26.14
CA CYS A 674 4.75 -4.57 25.73
C CYS A 674 5.70 -5.60 25.13
N MET A 675 6.96 -5.23 24.83
CA MET A 675 7.92 -6.05 24.08
C MET A 675 7.41 -6.48 22.69
N ASP A 676 6.59 -5.63 22.05
CA ASP A 676 6.01 -5.88 20.72
C ASP A 676 6.21 -4.67 19.80
N GLU A 677 7.12 -4.80 18.84
CA GLU A 677 7.44 -3.77 17.84
C GLU A 677 6.30 -3.49 16.84
N ARG A 678 5.30 -4.37 16.77
CA ARG A 678 4.17 -4.26 15.81
C ARG A 678 3.13 -3.25 16.29
N ILE A 679 3.15 -2.87 17.58
CA ILE A 679 2.20 -1.91 18.14
C ILE A 679 2.33 -0.56 17.44
N SER A 680 1.19 0.06 17.14
CA SER A 680 1.15 1.36 16.48
C SER A 680 -0.07 2.19 16.88
N VAL A 681 0.09 3.51 16.81
CA VAL A 681 -0.95 4.49 17.09
C VAL A 681 -1.04 5.41 15.87
N GLU A 682 -2.21 5.46 15.24
CA GLU A 682 -2.50 6.33 14.12
C GLU A 682 -3.49 7.42 14.56
N VAL A 683 -3.19 8.67 14.24
CA VAL A 683 -4.03 9.81 14.62
C VAL A 683 -4.56 10.48 13.36
N ASN A 684 -5.89 10.53 13.23
CA ASN A 684 -6.56 11.32 12.22
C ASN A 684 -7.15 12.57 12.88
N VAL A 685 -6.46 13.70 12.68
CA VAL A 685 -6.85 14.99 13.28
C VAL A 685 -8.15 15.52 12.66
N ASP A 686 -8.39 15.27 11.38
CA ASP A 686 -9.57 15.79 10.67
C ASP A 686 -10.84 15.04 11.08
N GLU A 687 -10.73 13.72 11.29
CA GLU A 687 -11.83 12.88 11.80
C GLU A 687 -11.96 12.91 13.33
N ASN A 688 -11.00 13.51 14.05
CA ASN A 688 -10.89 13.47 15.50
C ASN A 688 -10.79 12.06 16.11
N LEU A 689 -10.03 11.17 15.45
CA LEU A 689 -9.91 9.76 15.84
C LEU A 689 -8.45 9.38 16.12
N ILE A 690 -8.28 8.50 17.12
CA ILE A 690 -7.03 7.78 17.35
C ILE A 690 -7.31 6.30 17.17
N LYS A 691 -6.55 5.62 16.31
CA LYS A 691 -6.62 4.18 16.10
C LYS A 691 -5.39 3.54 16.73
N LEU A 692 -5.60 2.71 17.74
CA LEU A 692 -4.57 1.94 18.41
C LEU A 692 -4.59 0.50 17.90
N TYR A 693 -3.43 -0.02 17.52
CA TYR A 693 -3.24 -1.38 17.04
C TYR A 693 -2.31 -2.14 17.99
N ALA A 694 -2.80 -3.19 18.64
CA ALA A 694 -2.04 -4.03 19.56
C ALA A 694 -2.63 -5.45 19.63
N ALA A 695 -1.86 -6.44 20.06
CA ALA A 695 -2.38 -7.78 20.35
C ALA A 695 -3.38 -7.73 21.53
N SER A 696 -4.24 -8.74 21.66
CA SER A 696 -5.31 -8.73 22.66
C SER A 696 -4.79 -8.60 24.10
N HIS A 697 -3.62 -9.18 24.41
CA HIS A 697 -3.03 -9.13 25.75
C HIS A 697 -2.32 -7.80 26.05
N ASP A 698 -1.94 -7.04 25.04
CA ASP A 698 -1.25 -5.75 25.18
C ASP A 698 -2.18 -4.54 25.07
N MET A 699 -3.41 -4.75 24.57
CA MET A 699 -4.35 -3.67 24.25
C MET A 699 -4.66 -2.78 25.46
N ASP A 700 -4.81 -3.35 26.65
CA ASP A 700 -5.13 -2.59 27.86
C ASP A 700 -3.94 -1.72 28.30
N THR A 701 -2.73 -2.29 28.31
CA THR A 701 -1.49 -1.56 28.62
C THR A 701 -1.26 -0.42 27.63
N ALA A 702 -1.39 -0.69 26.33
CA ALA A 702 -1.22 0.32 25.29
C ALA A 702 -2.29 1.41 25.37
N SER A 703 -3.55 1.04 25.62
CA SER A 703 -4.66 1.99 25.76
C SER A 703 -4.50 2.87 26.99
N MET A 704 -4.00 2.34 28.11
CA MET A 704 -3.71 3.09 29.33
C MET A 704 -2.65 4.16 29.05
N LEU A 705 -1.51 3.79 28.45
CA LEU A 705 -0.43 4.72 28.14
C LEU A 705 -0.86 5.85 27.18
N VAL A 706 -1.71 5.55 26.19
CA VAL A 706 -2.28 6.56 25.30
C VAL A 706 -3.21 7.51 26.06
N ASN A 707 -4.09 6.98 26.91
CA ASN A 707 -5.02 7.78 27.70
C ASN A 707 -4.31 8.67 28.73
N ASP A 708 -3.24 8.19 29.36
CA ASP A 708 -2.46 8.97 30.31
C ASP A 708 -1.87 10.22 29.65
N VAL A 709 -1.26 10.07 28.47
CA VAL A 709 -0.71 11.20 27.72
C VAL A 709 -1.81 12.17 27.25
N LEU A 710 -2.96 11.65 26.83
CA LEU A 710 -4.10 12.48 26.43
C LEU A 710 -4.68 13.29 27.60
N GLU A 711 -4.81 12.68 28.78
CA GLU A 711 -5.28 13.37 29.98
C GLU A 711 -4.28 14.42 30.46
N ASP A 712 -2.97 14.17 30.35
CA ASP A 712 -1.95 15.17 30.66
C ASP A 712 -2.01 16.38 29.71
N GLU A 713 -2.14 16.15 28.40
CA GLU A 713 -2.29 17.25 27.43
C GLU A 713 -3.62 18.00 27.61
N LYS A 714 -4.69 17.31 27.99
CA LYS A 714 -5.98 17.92 28.33
C LYS A 714 -5.91 18.79 29.58
N LYS A 715 -5.19 18.36 30.62
CA LYS A 715 -4.94 19.18 31.82
C LYS A 715 -4.18 20.46 31.45
N ARG A 716 -3.12 20.34 30.62
CA ARG A 716 -2.35 21.49 30.14
C ARG A 716 -3.19 22.47 29.33
N LEU A 717 -4.01 21.97 28.40
CA LEU A 717 -4.92 22.80 27.61
C LEU A 717 -5.95 23.55 28.46
N ARG A 718 -6.44 22.94 29.55
CA ARG A 718 -7.37 23.61 30.48
C ARG A 718 -6.69 24.72 31.29
N ALA A 719 -5.41 24.56 31.60
CA ALA A 719 -4.64 25.55 32.36
C ALA A 719 -4.15 26.72 31.50
N GLU A 720 -4.23 26.60 30.17
CA GLU A 720 -3.71 27.59 29.24
C GLU A 720 -4.57 28.86 29.19
N CYS A 721 -3.90 30.01 29.19
CA CYS A 721 -4.54 31.32 29.04
C CYS A 721 -4.07 32.01 27.76
N MET A 722 -4.94 32.83 27.19
CA MET A 722 -4.66 33.63 26.01
C MET A 722 -4.41 35.08 26.41
N GLU A 723 -3.20 35.57 26.13
CA GLU A 723 -2.84 36.98 26.28
C GLU A 723 -3.45 37.80 25.14
N ARG A 724 -4.25 38.83 25.48
CA ARG A 724 -4.89 39.71 24.49
C ARG A 724 -4.79 41.17 24.89
N CYS A 725 -4.41 41.98 23.91
CA CYS A 725 -4.34 43.42 24.02
C CYS A 725 -5.75 44.03 23.92
N LEU A 726 -6.13 44.87 24.89
CA LEU A 726 -7.45 45.51 24.94
C LEU A 726 -7.53 46.78 24.08
N TYR A 727 -6.39 47.38 23.73
CA TYR A 727 -6.31 48.63 22.95
C TYR A 727 -5.04 48.69 22.09
N HIS A 728 -5.08 49.30 20.90
CA HIS A 728 -3.88 49.58 20.09
C HIS A 728 -3.80 51.08 19.80
N GLY A 729 -3.22 51.82 20.73
CA GLY A 729 -2.89 53.24 20.54
C GLY A 729 -1.49 53.42 19.98
N SER A 730 -1.23 54.57 19.37
CA SER A 730 0.09 54.97 18.88
C SER A 730 1.05 55.41 20.01
N GLY A 731 1.09 54.66 21.11
CA GLY A 731 1.96 54.88 22.25
C GLY A 731 2.36 53.56 22.90
N SER A 732 3.58 53.48 23.43
CA SER A 732 4.19 52.26 23.97
C SER A 732 3.40 51.71 25.17
N SER A 733 3.07 50.42 25.09
CA SER A 733 2.33 49.54 26.04
C SER A 733 0.82 49.80 26.16
N SER A 734 0.06 48.75 25.87
CA SER A 734 -1.40 48.73 25.91
C SER A 734 -1.88 47.83 27.05
N PRO A 735 -3.08 48.08 27.63
CA PRO A 735 -3.66 47.19 28.62
C PRO A 735 -3.86 45.78 28.06
N VAL A 736 -3.56 44.75 28.85
CA VAL A 736 -3.59 43.34 28.45
C VAL A 736 -4.50 42.56 29.38
N ALA A 737 -5.30 41.64 28.83
CA ALA A 737 -6.06 40.66 29.61
C ALA A 737 -5.55 39.24 29.31
N LEU A 738 -5.44 38.42 30.36
CA LEU A 738 -5.24 36.98 30.24
C LEU A 738 -6.60 36.28 30.32
N PHE A 739 -7.01 35.66 29.22
CA PHE A 739 -8.26 34.91 29.15
C PHE A 739 -7.99 33.42 29.34
N GLY A 740 -8.47 32.85 30.44
CA GLY A 740 -8.49 31.41 30.68
C GLY A 740 -9.65 30.70 29.98
N SER A 741 -9.85 29.43 30.34
CA SER A 741 -10.95 28.62 29.82
C SER A 741 -12.32 29.30 29.99
N GLY A 742 -13.16 29.29 28.95
CA GLY A 742 -14.48 29.92 29.00
C GLY A 742 -14.46 31.45 28.94
N ALA A 743 -13.34 32.05 28.49
CA ALA A 743 -13.10 33.50 28.50
C ALA A 743 -13.10 34.13 29.91
N GLU A 744 -12.83 33.33 30.93
CA GLU A 744 -12.60 33.82 32.30
C GLU A 744 -11.38 34.74 32.30
N ILE A 745 -11.53 35.98 32.79
CA ILE A 745 -10.40 36.90 32.94
C ILE A 745 -9.58 36.44 34.13
N LYS A 746 -8.41 35.86 33.86
CA LYS A 746 -7.47 35.36 34.88
C LYS A 746 -6.59 36.47 35.45
N HIS A 747 -6.26 37.47 34.63
CA HIS A 747 -5.55 38.67 35.05
C HIS A 747 -5.88 39.83 34.10
N LEU A 748 -5.95 41.05 34.63
CA LEU A 748 -6.14 42.28 33.88
C LEU A 748 -5.00 43.23 34.21
N GLU A 749 -4.08 43.41 33.27
CA GLU A 749 -2.92 44.26 33.42
C GLU A 749 -3.19 45.65 32.83
N LEU A 750 -3.37 46.62 33.71
CA LEU A 750 -3.62 48.02 33.35
C LEU A 750 -2.35 48.87 33.44
N GLU A 751 -1.31 48.39 34.15
CA GLU A 751 -0.17 49.20 34.61
C GLU A 751 1.12 48.91 33.81
N LYS A 752 1.07 48.80 32.48
CA LYS A 752 2.27 48.71 31.62
C LYS A 752 3.31 47.62 31.97
N HIS A 753 3.03 46.71 32.90
CA HIS A 753 3.94 45.63 33.25
C HIS A 753 3.85 44.49 32.21
N SER A 754 4.96 43.82 31.93
CA SER A 754 4.95 42.67 31.02
C SER A 754 4.59 41.40 31.77
N LEU A 755 3.61 40.66 31.25
CA LEU A 755 3.19 39.35 31.77
C LEU A 755 4.00 38.19 31.19
N SER A 756 4.86 38.49 30.23
CA SER A 756 5.50 37.48 29.41
C SER A 756 6.99 37.75 29.24
N VAL A 757 7.78 36.68 29.23
CA VAL A 757 9.22 36.74 29.00
C VAL A 757 9.58 35.96 27.75
N GLU A 758 10.55 36.47 27.00
CA GLU A 758 11.20 35.78 25.88
C GLU A 758 12.44 35.07 26.41
N VAL A 759 12.54 33.79 26.12
CA VAL A 759 13.62 32.91 26.54
C VAL A 759 14.48 32.57 25.33
N CYS A 760 15.77 32.85 25.45
CA CYS A 760 16.79 32.58 24.45
C CYS A 760 17.85 31.63 25.02
N HIS A 761 18.30 30.70 24.19
CA HIS A 761 19.37 29.76 24.49
C HIS A 761 20.25 29.53 23.25
N PRO A 762 21.60 29.51 23.39
CA PRO A 762 22.52 29.32 22.26
C PRO A 762 22.34 27.98 21.53
N ASN A 763 21.84 26.95 22.23
CA ASN A 763 21.59 25.63 21.66
C ASN A 763 20.14 25.18 21.92
N ILE A 764 19.20 25.68 21.12
CA ILE A 764 17.76 25.41 21.27
C ILE A 764 17.44 23.92 21.12
N ASN A 765 18.17 23.19 20.28
CA ASN A 765 17.91 21.77 19.99
C ASN A 765 18.29 20.82 21.14
N ALA A 766 19.08 21.29 22.11
CA ALA A 766 19.49 20.51 23.29
C ALA A 766 18.57 20.70 24.51
N ILE A 767 17.57 21.59 24.41
CA ILE A 767 16.63 21.87 25.50
C ILE A 767 15.47 20.86 25.48
N ASP A 768 15.24 20.17 26.61
CA ASP A 768 13.96 19.50 26.88
C ASP A 768 12.94 20.52 27.38
N ASP A 769 11.81 20.62 26.67
CA ASP A 769 10.76 21.59 26.97
C ASP A 769 10.13 21.38 28.35
N LYS A 770 9.97 20.13 28.79
CA LYS A 770 9.36 19.85 30.08
C LYS A 770 10.33 20.22 31.21
N GLU A 771 11.61 19.94 31.05
CA GLU A 771 12.61 20.32 32.05
C GLU A 771 12.76 21.84 32.19
N LEU A 772 12.77 22.57 31.07
CA LEU A 772 12.82 24.03 31.09
C LEU A 772 11.57 24.63 31.75
N LEU A 773 10.38 24.12 31.45
CA LEU A 773 9.16 24.61 32.07
C LEU A 773 9.11 24.30 33.58
N MET A 774 9.57 23.12 34.01
CA MET A 774 9.71 22.80 35.44
C MET A 774 10.72 23.72 36.13
N PHE A 775 11.81 24.09 35.46
CA PHE A 775 12.79 25.04 35.99
C PHE A 775 12.13 26.41 36.25
N PHE A 776 11.33 26.92 35.31
CA PHE A 776 10.61 28.19 35.51
C PHE A 776 9.52 28.08 36.58
N GLU A 777 8.72 27.02 36.60
CA GLU A 777 7.68 26.82 37.62
C GLU A 777 8.26 26.77 39.05
N LYS A 778 9.40 26.07 39.22
CA LYS A 778 10.08 25.95 40.52
C LYS A 778 10.61 27.29 41.03
N ASN A 779 11.15 28.12 40.16
CA ASN A 779 11.86 29.35 40.55
C ASN A 779 10.98 30.61 40.57
N THR A 780 9.76 30.58 40.03
CA THR A 780 8.90 31.78 39.89
C THR A 780 7.67 31.77 40.79
N SER A 781 7.49 30.78 41.66
CA SER A 781 6.41 30.69 42.66
C SER A 781 4.99 30.82 42.09
N GLY A 782 4.75 30.48 40.82
CA GLY A 782 3.42 30.61 40.20
C GLY A 782 3.33 30.08 38.77
N CYS A 783 2.11 29.75 38.35
CA CYS A 783 1.79 28.94 37.17
C CYS A 783 2.11 29.62 35.83
N ILE A 784 2.85 28.91 34.98
CA ILE A 784 2.98 29.25 33.56
C ILE A 784 1.60 29.12 32.91
N CYS A 785 1.12 30.21 32.31
CA CYS A 785 -0.20 30.30 31.70
C CYS A 785 -0.18 30.02 30.20
N SER A 786 0.92 30.31 29.50
CA SER A 786 1.05 30.01 28.09
C SER A 786 2.52 29.87 27.73
N VAL A 787 2.80 29.01 26.74
CA VAL A 787 4.13 28.82 26.19
C VAL A 787 4.01 28.87 24.68
N TYR A 788 4.70 29.82 24.07
CA TYR A 788 4.75 29.98 22.63
C TYR A 788 6.17 29.75 22.14
N LYS A 789 6.38 28.79 21.24
CA LYS A 789 7.69 28.58 20.62
C LYS A 789 7.81 29.34 19.30
N PHE A 790 8.93 30.02 19.11
CA PHE A 790 9.21 30.67 17.83
C PHE A 790 9.44 29.62 16.74
N GLN A 791 8.70 29.70 15.63
CA GLN A 791 8.84 28.76 14.51
C GLN A 791 10.06 29.13 13.65
N GLY A 792 10.99 28.19 13.51
CA GLY A 792 12.16 28.32 12.63
C GLY A 792 11.78 28.41 11.15
N MET A 793 11.51 29.62 10.67
CA MET A 793 11.68 30.04 9.28
C MET A 793 12.72 31.15 9.31
N VAL A 794 13.97 30.77 9.09
CA VAL A 794 15.16 31.63 9.21
C VAL A 794 15.06 32.78 8.21
N LYS A 795 15.00 34.02 8.70
CA LYS A 795 15.32 35.21 7.89
C LYS A 795 16.49 36.04 8.43
N ASP A 796 16.85 35.94 9.71
CA ASP A 796 18.00 36.68 10.27
C ASP A 796 18.86 35.86 11.24
N ALA A 797 20.14 36.21 11.35
CA ALA A 797 21.13 35.54 12.19
C ALA A 797 20.84 35.67 13.71
N ASP A 798 20.07 36.68 14.11
CA ASP A 798 19.76 37.03 15.50
C ASP A 798 18.56 36.22 16.09
N ASP A 799 17.82 35.50 15.25
CA ASP A 799 16.67 34.66 15.66
C ASP A 799 17.06 33.20 15.97
N ARG A 800 18.32 32.78 15.76
CA ARG A 800 18.77 31.40 15.99
C ARG A 800 18.88 31.02 17.47
N GLU A 801 18.87 32.02 18.37
CA GLU A 801 19.00 31.80 19.82
C GLU A 801 17.65 31.90 20.54
N LYS A 802 16.53 32.23 19.89
CA LYS A 802 15.23 32.39 20.55
C LYS A 802 14.46 31.07 20.67
N TRP A 803 14.32 30.52 21.87
CA TRP A 803 13.54 29.30 22.11
C TRP A 803 12.04 29.57 22.06
N GLY A 804 11.56 30.59 22.76
CA GLY A 804 10.13 30.86 22.89
C GLY A 804 9.78 31.98 23.86
N LYS A 805 8.48 32.20 24.06
CA LYS A 805 7.87 33.16 24.97
C LYS A 805 7.06 32.40 26.03
N ILE A 806 7.23 32.74 27.30
CA ILE A 806 6.49 32.17 28.44
C ILE A 806 5.65 33.29 29.05
N THR A 807 4.36 33.05 29.20
CA THR A 807 3.40 33.96 29.85
C THR A 807 3.04 33.45 31.24
N PHE A 808 3.06 34.34 32.23
CA PHE A 808 2.76 34.02 33.62
C PHE A 808 1.43 34.63 34.06
N LEU A 809 0.83 34.07 35.11
CA LEU A 809 -0.44 34.55 35.66
C LEU A 809 -0.35 35.96 36.25
N SER A 810 0.83 36.37 36.73
CA SER A 810 1.04 37.69 37.36
C SER A 810 2.32 38.37 36.87
N PRO A 811 2.37 39.71 36.87
CA PRO A 811 3.58 40.47 36.54
C PRO A 811 4.75 40.17 37.47
N ASP A 812 4.47 39.90 38.75
CA ASP A 812 5.52 39.57 39.73
C ASP A 812 6.22 38.25 39.40
N ALA A 813 5.48 37.25 38.89
CA ALA A 813 6.05 35.99 38.43
C ALA A 813 6.90 36.18 37.16
N ALA A 814 6.44 37.01 36.22
CA ALA A 814 7.22 37.36 35.04
C ALA A 814 8.50 38.12 35.41
N LYS A 815 8.43 39.01 36.40
CA LYS A 815 9.60 39.75 36.91
C LYS A 815 10.63 38.80 37.54
N ARG A 816 10.19 37.85 38.39
CA ARG A 816 11.08 36.80 38.92
C ARG A 816 11.68 35.92 37.82
N ALA A 817 10.95 35.66 36.74
CA ALA A 817 11.50 34.92 35.60
C ALA A 817 12.63 35.69 34.91
N VAL A 818 12.52 37.03 34.79
CA VAL A 818 13.59 37.87 34.24
C VAL A 818 14.82 37.91 35.15
N GLU A 819 14.65 37.78 36.47
CA GLU A 819 15.76 37.71 37.43
C GLU A 819 16.63 36.44 37.25
N LEU A 820 16.12 35.40 36.57
CA LEU A 820 16.88 34.19 36.20
C LEU A 820 17.77 34.39 34.96
N ASN A 821 17.83 35.60 34.40
CA ASN A 821 18.67 35.88 33.25
C ASN A 821 20.15 35.71 33.61
N GLY A 822 20.85 34.83 32.90
CA GLY A 822 22.25 34.46 33.14
C GLY A 822 22.44 33.15 33.90
N GLU A 823 21.38 32.55 34.44
CA GLU A 823 21.44 31.23 35.09
C GLU A 823 21.82 30.12 34.10
N GLU A 824 22.60 29.16 34.58
CA GLU A 824 23.10 28.06 33.76
C GLU A 824 22.04 26.97 33.59
N PHE A 825 21.69 26.64 32.35
CA PHE A 825 20.76 25.57 32.00
C PHE A 825 21.33 24.78 30.83
N CYS A 826 21.43 23.45 30.95
CA CYS A 826 22.03 22.58 29.92
C CYS A 826 23.44 23.03 29.44
N GLY A 827 24.29 23.52 30.34
CA GLY A 827 25.68 23.88 30.06
C GLY A 827 25.88 25.23 29.34
N SER A 828 24.86 26.10 29.32
CA SER A 828 24.97 27.47 28.81
C SER A 828 24.02 28.40 29.58
N SER A 829 24.31 29.70 29.58
CA SER A 829 23.50 30.70 30.29
C SER A 829 22.21 31.02 29.53
N LEU A 830 21.06 31.00 30.20
CA LEU A 830 19.79 31.45 29.63
C LEU A 830 19.78 32.98 29.50
N LYS A 831 19.28 33.48 28.36
CA LYS A 831 19.01 34.91 28.17
C LYS A 831 17.51 35.13 28.20
N ILE A 832 17.02 35.87 29.19
CA ILE A 832 15.59 36.05 29.48
C ILE A 832 15.26 37.54 29.45
N LEU A 833 14.35 37.94 28.58
CA LEU A 833 13.99 39.33 28.36
C LEU A 833 12.48 39.55 28.56
N PRO A 834 12.04 40.66 29.16
CA PRO A 834 10.62 40.99 29.17
C PRO A 834 10.13 41.21 27.73
N SER A 835 9.04 40.52 27.35
CA SER A 835 8.51 40.63 26.00
C SER A 835 7.88 42.00 25.80
N GLN A 836 8.41 42.78 24.85
CA GLN A 836 7.89 44.11 24.49
C GLN A 836 6.88 44.07 23.32
N SER A 837 6.64 42.88 22.76
CA SER A 837 5.76 42.70 21.61
C SER A 837 4.58 41.80 21.93
N ALA A 838 3.37 42.35 21.80
CA ALA A 838 2.16 41.57 21.65
C ALA A 838 2.08 41.09 20.19
N MET A 839 2.90 40.12 19.79
CA MET A 839 2.81 39.57 18.44
C MET A 839 1.76 38.47 18.37
N GLY A 840 0.60 38.83 17.83
CA GLY A 840 -0.16 37.97 16.95
C GLY A 840 -0.23 38.68 15.60
N GLY A 841 0.50 38.18 14.60
CA GLY A 841 0.19 38.53 13.21
C GLY A 841 -1.19 37.98 12.90
N ASP A 842 -2.23 38.80 12.95
CA ASP A 842 -3.44 38.63 12.16
C ASP A 842 -4.38 39.80 12.36
N LYS A 843 -4.79 40.38 11.22
CA LYS A 843 -5.94 41.26 11.02
C LYS A 843 -5.98 42.47 11.95
N THR A 844 -5.75 43.65 11.38
CA THR A 844 -6.36 44.88 11.90
C THR A 844 -7.83 44.58 12.21
N PHE A 845 -8.16 44.35 13.47
CA PHE A 845 -9.56 44.26 13.88
C PHE A 845 -10.12 45.64 13.61
N SER A 846 -10.97 45.75 12.58
CA SER A 846 -11.79 46.93 12.39
C SER A 846 -12.67 47.00 13.64
N PHE A 847 -12.43 47.98 14.51
CA PHE A 847 -13.40 48.26 15.56
C PHE A 847 -14.75 48.47 14.86
N PRO A 848 -15.80 47.69 15.19
CA PRO A 848 -17.11 47.90 14.61
C PRO A 848 -17.54 49.35 14.89
N GLU A 849 -18.17 49.99 13.91
CA GLU A 849 -18.67 51.37 14.06
C GLU A 849 -19.48 51.48 15.35
N VAL A 850 -19.19 52.50 16.16
CA VAL A 850 -20.03 52.81 17.31
C VAL A 850 -21.30 53.44 16.77
N LYS A 851 -22.44 52.77 16.98
CA LYS A 851 -23.73 53.24 16.47
C LYS A 851 -24.56 53.81 17.60
N ALA A 852 -25.17 54.96 17.35
CA ALA A 852 -26.10 55.58 18.27
C ALA A 852 -27.40 55.92 17.54
N LYS A 853 -28.51 55.51 18.12
CA LYS A 853 -29.83 55.90 17.64
C LYS A 853 -30.25 57.16 18.39
N ILE A 854 -30.67 58.15 17.63
CA ILE A 854 -31.17 59.41 18.17
C ILE A 854 -32.64 59.53 17.81
N PHE A 855 -33.43 60.08 18.73
CA PHE A 855 -34.82 60.39 18.47
C PHE A 855 -35.28 61.62 19.25
N TRP A 856 -36.24 62.34 18.70
CA TRP A 856 -36.89 63.48 19.35
C TRP A 856 -38.38 63.50 19.00
N PRO A 857 -39.25 63.95 19.91
CA PRO A 857 -40.69 63.81 19.72
C PRO A 857 -41.20 64.72 18.60
N ARG A 858 -42.14 64.20 17.80
CA ARG A 858 -42.85 64.95 16.75
C ARG A 858 -44.27 65.35 17.19
N ARG A 859 -44.79 64.70 18.21
CA ARG A 859 -46.15 64.92 18.74
C ARG A 859 -46.06 65.52 20.14
N PRO A 860 -46.72 66.66 20.42
CA PRO A 860 -46.65 67.31 21.72
C PRO A 860 -47.37 66.47 22.78
N SER A 861 -46.95 66.60 24.03
CA SER A 861 -47.62 65.96 25.17
C SER A 861 -49.05 66.53 25.35
N LYS A 862 -50.04 65.65 25.58
CA LYS A 862 -51.39 66.08 25.99
C LYS A 862 -51.47 66.43 27.49
N GLY A 863 -50.37 66.26 28.24
CA GLY A 863 -50.34 66.45 29.70
C GLY A 863 -50.79 65.22 30.50
N PHE A 864 -50.81 64.04 29.85
CA PHE A 864 -51.13 62.75 30.46
C PHE A 864 -49.99 61.76 30.24
N GLY A 865 -49.68 60.93 31.23
CA GLY A 865 -48.73 59.83 31.15
C GLY A 865 -49.38 58.53 31.59
N ILE A 866 -48.92 57.41 31.05
CA ILE A 866 -49.35 56.08 31.46
C ILE A 866 -48.12 55.36 31.99
N LEU A 867 -48.19 54.96 33.26
CA LEU A 867 -47.19 54.14 33.93
C LEU A 867 -47.70 52.71 34.04
N LYS A 868 -46.88 51.74 33.65
CA LYS A 868 -47.17 50.31 33.74
C LYS A 868 -46.36 49.71 34.88
N CYS A 869 -46.99 48.87 35.69
CA CYS A 869 -46.39 48.23 36.86
C CYS A 869 -47.04 46.86 37.10
N ASP A 870 -46.57 46.09 38.08
CA ASP A 870 -47.27 44.87 38.47
C ASP A 870 -48.68 45.21 38.98
N LYS A 871 -49.68 44.39 38.60
CA LYS A 871 -51.07 44.59 38.99
C LYS A 871 -51.25 44.71 40.51
N ASN A 872 -50.42 44.02 41.29
CA ASN A 872 -50.48 44.05 42.74
C ASN A 872 -49.85 45.32 43.34
N ASP A 873 -48.95 45.98 42.60
CA ASP A 873 -48.22 47.16 43.05
C ASP A 873 -48.97 48.48 42.79
N VAL A 874 -50.01 48.46 41.94
CA VAL A 874 -50.77 49.65 41.53
C VAL A 874 -51.25 50.49 42.73
N ASN A 875 -51.86 49.85 43.72
CA ASN A 875 -52.39 50.56 44.90
C ASN A 875 -51.28 51.12 45.79
N PHE A 876 -50.11 50.48 45.82
CA PHE A 876 -48.96 50.95 46.59
C PHE A 876 -48.31 52.14 45.89
N ILE A 877 -48.09 52.04 44.58
CA ILE A 877 -47.54 53.14 43.77
C ILE A 877 -48.47 54.36 43.78
N LEU A 878 -49.79 54.17 43.77
CA LEU A 878 -50.75 55.27 43.91
C LEU A 878 -50.65 56.01 45.25
N ARG A 879 -50.33 55.29 46.34
CA ARG A 879 -50.07 55.91 47.65
C ARG A 879 -48.74 56.65 47.67
N ASP A 880 -47.71 56.05 47.10
CA ASP A 880 -46.38 56.65 46.99
C ASP A 880 -46.42 57.95 46.15
N PHE A 881 -47.28 58.01 45.14
CA PHE A 881 -47.46 59.19 44.28
C PHE A 881 -48.49 60.21 44.82
N TYR A 882 -48.99 60.05 46.05
CA TYR A 882 -49.91 60.99 46.65
C TYR A 882 -49.22 62.35 46.88
N ASN A 883 -49.79 63.44 46.33
CA ASN A 883 -49.18 64.78 46.30
C ASN A 883 -47.81 64.87 45.62
N LEU A 884 -47.53 64.00 44.65
CA LEU A 884 -46.30 64.08 43.88
C LEU A 884 -46.26 65.36 43.03
N ALA A 885 -45.18 66.12 43.14
CA ALA A 885 -44.92 67.29 42.29
C ALA A 885 -43.89 66.93 41.22
N ILE A 886 -44.24 67.13 39.94
CA ILE A 886 -43.36 66.88 38.80
C ILE A 886 -43.20 68.18 38.02
N GLY A 887 -41.95 68.65 37.87
CA GLY A 887 -41.64 69.96 37.24
C GLY A 887 -42.32 71.15 37.92
N GLY A 888 -42.50 71.10 39.24
CA GLY A 888 -43.11 72.18 40.03
C GLY A 888 -44.65 72.21 40.03
N ARG A 889 -45.32 71.23 39.41
CA ARG A 889 -46.79 71.09 39.44
C ARG A 889 -47.21 69.78 40.11
N TYR A 890 -48.25 69.84 40.93
CA TYR A 890 -48.85 68.63 41.52
C TYR A 890 -49.59 67.84 40.45
N VAL A 891 -49.24 66.56 40.33
CA VAL A 891 -49.89 65.63 39.38
C VAL A 891 -50.96 64.80 40.07
N ARG A 892 -51.99 64.40 39.32
CA ARG A 892 -53.02 63.49 39.80
C ARG A 892 -52.83 62.11 39.16
N CYS A 893 -52.60 61.11 40.00
CA CYS A 893 -52.44 59.71 39.61
C CYS A 893 -53.72 58.92 39.94
N ALA A 894 -54.21 58.14 38.98
CA ALA A 894 -55.38 57.27 39.17
C ALA A 894 -55.16 55.93 38.44
N PRO A 895 -55.76 54.82 38.91
CA PRO A 895 -55.70 53.57 38.17
C PRO A 895 -56.38 53.72 36.81
N SER A 896 -55.82 53.08 35.78
CA SER A 896 -56.36 53.14 34.43
C SER A 896 -57.62 52.29 34.30
N ASN A 897 -58.69 52.88 33.76
CA ASN A 897 -59.94 52.16 33.48
C ASN A 897 -59.80 51.12 32.34
N LYS A 898 -58.70 51.17 31.57
CA LYS A 898 -58.48 50.30 30.40
C LYS A 898 -57.60 49.08 30.70
N SER A 899 -56.75 49.15 31.73
CA SER A 899 -55.83 48.06 32.07
C SER A 899 -55.51 48.07 33.55
N MET A 900 -55.65 46.93 34.21
CA MET A 900 -55.49 46.81 35.67
C MET A 900 -54.04 46.89 36.15
N ASP A 901 -53.07 46.93 35.25
CA ASP A 901 -51.62 47.03 35.49
C ASP A 901 -51.06 48.44 35.16
N CYS A 902 -51.94 49.42 34.92
CA CYS A 902 -51.56 50.76 34.49
C CYS A 902 -52.11 51.85 35.43
N ILE A 903 -51.27 52.86 35.69
CA ILE A 903 -51.61 54.10 36.39
C ILE A 903 -51.59 55.25 35.39
N MET A 904 -52.68 56.00 35.33
CA MET A 904 -52.80 57.21 34.54
C MET A 904 -52.40 58.42 35.38
N ILE A 905 -51.41 59.17 34.89
CA ILE A 905 -50.89 60.38 35.51
C ILE A 905 -51.39 61.57 34.70
N SER A 906 -52.03 62.53 35.35
CA SER A 906 -52.64 63.71 34.71
C SER A 906 -52.14 65.01 35.35
N GLY A 907 -52.10 66.09 34.57
CA GLY A 907 -51.58 67.39 35.02
C GLY A 907 -50.08 67.58 34.80
N LEU A 908 -49.45 66.73 33.97
CA LEU A 908 -48.05 66.87 33.60
C LEU A 908 -47.84 68.15 32.77
N ASP A 909 -46.74 68.86 33.03
CA ASP A 909 -46.32 69.94 32.15
C ASP A 909 -46.01 69.39 30.75
N ARG A 910 -46.44 70.10 29.72
CA ARG A 910 -46.33 69.66 28.33
C ARG A 910 -44.90 69.78 27.80
N GLU A 911 -44.05 70.54 28.47
CA GLU A 911 -42.63 70.73 28.10
C GLU A 911 -41.66 69.73 28.76
N LEU A 912 -42.13 68.96 29.75
CA LEU A 912 -41.30 67.95 30.40
C LEU A 912 -41.05 66.74 29.50
N SER A 913 -39.83 66.23 29.51
CA SER A 913 -39.48 64.99 28.81
C SER A 913 -39.98 63.77 29.60
N GLU A 914 -40.15 62.65 28.89
CA GLU A 914 -40.51 61.37 29.54
C GLU A 914 -39.46 60.94 30.56
N THR A 915 -38.17 61.26 30.35
CA THR A 915 -37.08 60.93 31.28
C THR A 915 -37.14 61.79 32.55
N GLU A 916 -37.34 63.10 32.41
CA GLU A 916 -37.50 64.03 33.54
C GLU A 916 -38.68 63.62 34.44
N ILE A 917 -39.77 63.13 33.83
CA ILE A 917 -40.93 62.61 34.56
C ILE A 917 -40.60 61.27 35.21
N LEU A 918 -39.99 60.34 34.47
CA LEU A 918 -39.68 59.00 34.95
C LEU A 918 -38.69 58.99 36.11
N ASP A 919 -37.71 59.89 36.13
CA ASP A 919 -36.73 60.00 37.22
C ASP A 919 -37.40 60.42 38.54
N VAL A 920 -38.35 61.36 38.48
CA VAL A 920 -39.15 61.75 39.64
C VAL A 920 -40.05 60.58 40.09
N LEU A 921 -40.67 59.86 39.16
CA LEU A 921 -41.51 58.69 39.48
C LEU A 921 -40.71 57.56 40.12
N ARG A 922 -39.50 57.28 39.62
CA ARG A 922 -38.59 56.27 40.20
C ARG A 922 -38.07 56.65 41.57
N THR A 923 -37.86 57.94 41.82
CA THR A 923 -37.46 58.42 43.15
C THR A 923 -38.61 58.35 44.16
N ALA A 924 -39.84 58.48 43.68
CA ALA A 924 -41.03 58.50 44.54
C ALA A 924 -41.49 57.11 45.02
N THR A 925 -41.08 56.00 44.38
CA THR A 925 -41.48 54.65 44.79
C THR A 925 -40.33 53.65 44.73
N SER A 926 -40.29 52.72 45.69
CA SER A 926 -39.38 51.57 45.67
C SER A 926 -39.91 50.40 44.82
N ARG A 927 -41.13 50.51 44.27
CA ARG A 927 -41.75 49.47 43.46
C ARG A 927 -41.24 49.52 42.02
N ARG A 928 -41.24 48.36 41.37
CA ARG A 928 -40.72 48.23 40.00
C ARG A 928 -41.69 48.84 38.99
N ILE A 929 -41.26 49.92 38.34
CA ILE A 929 -41.94 50.48 37.17
C ILE A 929 -41.54 49.63 35.95
N LEU A 930 -42.53 49.02 35.29
CA LEU A 930 -42.32 48.18 34.11
C LEU A 930 -42.13 49.02 32.85
N ASP A 931 -42.93 50.08 32.69
CA ASP A 931 -42.86 50.98 31.54
C ASP A 931 -43.51 52.33 31.84
N PHE A 932 -43.16 53.39 31.10
CA PHE A 932 -43.80 54.69 31.20
C PHE A 932 -43.74 55.42 29.85
N PHE A 933 -44.87 55.95 29.40
CA PHE A 933 -44.92 56.80 28.20
C PHE A 933 -45.93 57.94 28.35
N VAL A 934 -45.65 59.05 27.69
CA VAL A 934 -46.55 60.21 27.67
C VAL A 934 -47.54 60.07 26.51
N VAL A 935 -48.80 60.41 26.76
CA VAL A 935 -49.86 60.42 25.74
C VAL A 935 -49.68 61.67 24.88
N ARG A 936 -49.50 61.46 23.56
CA ARG A 936 -49.15 62.52 22.61
C ARG A 936 -50.32 62.93 21.70
N GLY A 937 -50.24 64.15 21.16
CA GLY A 937 -51.20 64.79 20.25
C GLY A 937 -50.95 64.52 18.77
N ASP A 938 -51.48 65.40 17.92
CA ASP A 938 -51.24 65.37 16.49
C ASP A 938 -49.84 65.86 16.13
N ALA A 939 -49.32 65.37 15.01
CA ALA A 939 -47.94 65.62 14.63
C ALA A 939 -47.75 67.05 14.12
N VAL A 940 -46.72 67.74 14.62
CA VAL A 940 -46.38 69.10 14.15
C VAL A 940 -45.48 69.04 12.89
N GLY A 941 -45.40 70.15 12.18
CA GLY A 941 -44.43 70.32 11.08
C GLY A 941 -43.01 70.36 11.63
N ASN A 942 -42.12 69.54 11.06
CA ASN A 942 -40.70 69.50 11.40
C ASN A 942 -39.87 70.06 10.22
N PRO A 943 -38.64 70.53 10.45
CA PRO A 943 -37.70 70.85 9.38
C PRO A 943 -37.43 69.64 8.46
N PRO A 944 -37.00 69.86 7.20
CA PRO A 944 -36.60 68.77 6.30
C PRO A 944 -35.50 67.89 6.91
N CYS A 945 -35.46 66.60 6.55
CA CYS A 945 -34.49 65.65 7.12
C CYS A 945 -33.04 66.10 6.90
N SER A 946 -32.71 66.67 5.74
CA SER A 946 -31.38 67.20 5.42
C SER A 946 -30.96 68.36 6.34
N ALA A 947 -31.89 69.25 6.71
CA ALA A 947 -31.61 70.33 7.65
C ALA A 947 -31.35 69.79 9.08
N CYS A 948 -32.05 68.71 9.47
CA CYS A 948 -31.81 68.04 10.74
C CYS A 948 -30.47 67.28 10.76
N GLU A 949 -30.08 66.64 9.66
CA GLU A 949 -28.77 65.98 9.51
C GLU A 949 -27.62 66.97 9.65
N GLU A 950 -27.71 68.12 8.97
CA GLU A 950 -26.69 69.16 9.03
C GLU A 950 -26.58 69.77 10.44
N ALA A 951 -27.71 70.01 11.10
CA ALA A 951 -27.74 70.52 12.46
C ALA A 951 -27.11 69.56 13.48
N LEU A 952 -27.44 68.26 13.40
CA LEU A 952 -26.83 67.23 14.24
C LEU A 952 -25.32 67.12 13.98
N TYR A 953 -24.91 67.11 12.71
CA TYR A 953 -23.50 67.05 12.34
C TYR A 953 -22.73 68.27 12.86
N LYS A 954 -23.32 69.47 12.83
CA LYS A 954 -22.70 70.70 13.35
C LYS A 954 -22.48 70.68 14.86
N GLU A 955 -23.35 70.03 15.62
CA GLU A 955 -23.17 69.86 17.08
C GLU A 955 -22.07 68.84 17.43
N ILE A 956 -21.91 67.80 16.60
CA ILE A 956 -21.00 66.67 16.83
C ILE A 956 -19.57 66.97 16.32
N SER A 957 -19.45 67.57 15.14
CA SER A 957 -18.17 67.78 14.46
C SER A 957 -17.06 68.47 15.29
N PRO A 958 -17.34 69.42 16.22
CA PRO A 958 -16.29 70.02 17.05
C PRO A 958 -15.66 69.07 18.07
N LEU A 959 -16.31 67.95 18.37
CA LEU A 959 -15.84 66.93 19.31
C LEU A 959 -15.06 65.80 18.62
N MET A 960 -14.97 65.82 17.29
CA MET A 960 -14.28 64.82 16.50
C MET A 960 -12.87 65.31 16.10
N PRO A 961 -11.84 64.45 16.06
CA PRO A 961 -10.48 64.84 15.70
C PRO A 961 -10.37 65.30 14.25
N LYS A 962 -9.69 66.43 13.99
CA LYS A 962 -9.56 67.09 12.67
C LYS A 962 -8.56 66.44 11.69
N LYS A 963 -8.30 65.12 11.75
CA LYS A 963 -7.28 64.47 10.89
C LYS A 963 -7.88 63.81 9.65
N ASN A 964 -7.27 64.11 8.50
CA ASN A 964 -7.51 63.67 7.12
C ASN A 964 -8.86 64.02 6.45
N PRO A 965 -8.87 64.74 5.31
CA PRO A 965 -10.10 65.16 4.60
C PRO A 965 -10.92 64.00 3.98
N HIS A 966 -10.42 62.77 4.01
CA HIS A 966 -10.99 61.63 3.25
C HIS A 966 -11.63 60.54 4.10
N THR A 967 -11.68 60.67 5.42
CA THR A 967 -12.39 59.73 6.31
C THR A 967 -13.35 60.50 7.20
N SER A 968 -14.66 60.41 6.95
CA SER A 968 -15.68 60.99 7.83
C SER A 968 -15.65 60.25 9.18
N SER A 969 -15.18 60.94 10.22
CA SER A 969 -15.11 60.43 11.60
C SER A 969 -16.49 60.10 12.21
N CYS A 970 -17.55 60.65 11.62
CA CYS A 970 -18.94 60.47 12.03
C CYS A 970 -19.85 60.61 10.80
N ARG A 971 -20.87 59.75 10.67
CA ARG A 971 -21.94 59.86 9.66
C ARG A 971 -23.29 59.95 10.37
N VAL A 972 -24.07 60.97 10.04
CA VAL A 972 -25.43 61.18 10.57
C VAL A 972 -26.44 60.91 9.46
N GLN A 973 -27.50 60.17 9.78
CA GLN A 973 -28.61 59.89 8.87
C GLN A 973 -29.93 60.10 9.60
N VAL A 974 -30.79 61.00 9.12
CA VAL A 974 -32.13 61.24 9.66
C VAL A 974 -33.16 60.56 8.77
N PHE A 975 -34.06 59.78 9.37
CA PHE A 975 -35.07 59.03 8.65
C PHE A 975 -36.39 59.82 8.55
N PRO A 976 -37.08 59.80 7.40
CA PRO A 976 -38.41 60.38 7.28
C PRO A 976 -39.39 59.62 8.18
N ALA A 977 -40.23 60.36 8.91
CA ALA A 977 -41.23 59.78 9.82
C ALA A 977 -42.55 59.51 9.09
N GLU A 978 -43.15 58.35 9.34
CA GLU A 978 -44.47 57.99 8.82
C GLU A 978 -45.59 58.77 9.55
N PRO A 979 -46.81 58.88 8.98
CA PRO A 979 -47.91 59.61 9.61
C PRO A 979 -48.24 59.15 11.03
N LYS A 980 -48.02 57.88 11.36
CA LYS A 980 -48.31 57.30 12.69
C LYS A 980 -47.15 57.40 13.68
N ASP A 981 -45.96 57.81 13.25
CA ASP A 981 -44.79 57.88 14.11
C ASP A 981 -44.94 58.99 15.17
N SER A 982 -44.48 58.67 16.40
CA SER A 982 -44.48 59.62 17.52
C SER A 982 -43.17 60.41 17.64
N PHE A 983 -42.10 59.94 17.02
CA PHE A 983 -40.75 60.49 17.10
C PHE A 983 -40.12 60.59 15.71
N MET A 984 -39.30 61.61 15.50
CA MET A 984 -38.27 61.60 14.47
C MET A 984 -37.11 60.72 14.92
N ARG A 985 -36.41 60.09 13.98
CA ARG A 985 -35.29 59.17 14.28
C ARG A 985 -34.08 59.52 13.42
N ALA A 986 -32.89 59.38 13.99
CA ALA A 986 -31.63 59.46 13.30
C ALA A 986 -30.69 58.33 13.76
N LEU A 987 -29.74 57.96 12.91
CA LEU A 987 -28.65 57.05 13.23
C LEU A 987 -27.34 57.81 13.07
N ILE A 988 -26.48 57.72 14.08
CA ILE A 988 -25.11 58.18 14.01
C ILE A 988 -24.20 56.97 14.01
N ASN A 989 -23.32 56.89 13.02
CA ASN A 989 -22.22 55.94 12.99
C ASN A 989 -20.91 56.70 13.23
N PHE A 990 -20.24 56.40 14.33
CA PHE A 990 -18.89 56.89 14.62
C PHE A 990 -17.86 55.83 14.20
N ASP A 991 -16.67 56.28 13.83
CA ASP A 991 -15.52 55.39 13.69
C ASP A 991 -15.32 54.62 15.02
N GLY A 992 -15.22 53.29 14.94
CA GLY A 992 -15.10 52.41 16.10
C GLY A 992 -13.90 52.72 16.99
N ARG A 993 -12.90 53.46 16.47
CA ARG A 993 -11.71 53.91 17.20
C ARG A 993 -11.99 55.11 18.12
N LEU A 994 -13.09 55.84 17.93
CA LEU A 994 -13.43 57.10 18.60
C LEU A 994 -14.54 56.94 19.66
N HIS A 995 -14.57 55.81 20.37
CA HIS A 995 -15.65 55.48 21.30
C HIS A 995 -15.79 56.47 22.47
N LEU A 996 -14.69 57.04 22.97
CA LEU A 996 -14.72 58.06 24.03
C LEU A 996 -15.24 59.40 23.52
N GLU A 997 -14.83 59.81 22.32
CA GLU A 997 -15.30 61.01 21.65
C GLU A 997 -16.78 60.89 21.26
N ALA A 998 -17.21 59.70 20.82
CA ALA A 998 -18.59 59.37 20.55
C ALA A 998 -19.45 59.50 21.81
N ALA A 999 -19.01 58.92 22.94
CA ALA A 999 -19.73 59.05 24.22
C ALA A 999 -19.90 60.52 24.63
N LYS A 1000 -18.82 61.31 24.59
CA LYS A 1000 -18.86 62.76 24.89
C LYS A 1000 -19.77 63.53 23.93
N ALA A 1001 -19.80 63.15 22.65
CA ALA A 1001 -20.68 63.77 21.66
C ALA A 1001 -22.16 63.49 21.93
N LEU A 1002 -22.50 62.26 22.28
CA LEU A 1002 -23.87 61.86 22.64
C LEU A 1002 -24.32 62.55 23.93
N GLU A 1003 -23.47 62.61 24.96
CA GLU A 1003 -23.77 63.35 26.20
C GLU A 1003 -24.05 64.84 25.94
N LYS A 1004 -23.30 65.47 25.03
CA LYS A 1004 -23.45 66.91 24.74
C LYS A 1004 -24.74 67.24 23.98
N ILE A 1005 -25.27 66.30 23.19
CA ILE A 1005 -26.49 66.52 22.39
C ILE A 1005 -27.75 66.00 23.07
N GLU A 1006 -27.62 65.13 24.07
CA GLU A 1006 -28.72 64.70 24.93
C GLU A 1006 -29.47 65.92 25.51
N GLY A 1007 -30.80 65.92 25.39
CA GLY A 1007 -31.65 66.98 25.91
C GLY A 1007 -31.67 68.29 25.12
N LYS A 1008 -30.83 68.46 24.08
CA LYS A 1008 -30.84 69.66 23.22
C LYS A 1008 -32.01 69.68 22.25
N VAL A 1009 -32.41 70.87 21.81
CA VAL A 1009 -33.43 71.09 20.77
C VAL A 1009 -32.73 71.49 19.48
N LEU A 1010 -33.06 70.82 18.37
CA LEU A 1010 -32.49 71.16 17.07
C LEU A 1010 -33.00 72.52 16.57
N PRO A 1011 -32.17 73.32 15.89
CA PRO A 1011 -32.60 74.56 15.24
C PRO A 1011 -33.83 74.33 14.34
N GLY A 1012 -34.88 75.13 14.52
CA GLY A 1012 -36.14 75.00 13.80
C GLY A 1012 -37.15 74.02 14.41
N CYS A 1013 -36.79 73.32 15.50
CA CYS A 1013 -37.73 72.52 16.31
C CYS A 1013 -38.25 73.32 17.52
N LEU A 1014 -39.39 72.91 18.06
CA LEU A 1014 -40.02 73.55 19.22
C LEU A 1014 -39.32 73.16 20.53
N SER A 1015 -39.43 73.99 21.57
CA SER A 1015 -38.75 73.84 22.88
C SER A 1015 -38.87 72.47 23.55
N TRP A 1016 -39.98 71.77 23.31
CA TRP A 1016 -40.28 70.44 23.85
C TRP A 1016 -39.72 69.28 23.01
N GLN A 1017 -39.15 69.55 21.83
CA GLN A 1017 -38.57 68.54 20.92
C GLN A 1017 -37.11 68.23 21.27
N LYS A 1018 -36.88 67.86 22.53
CA LYS A 1018 -35.56 67.51 23.06
C LYS A 1018 -35.05 66.18 22.48
N ILE A 1019 -33.78 66.12 22.14
CA ILE A 1019 -33.06 64.94 21.67
C ILE A 1019 -32.89 63.91 22.79
N LYS A 1020 -33.05 62.64 22.43
CA LYS A 1020 -32.65 61.48 23.24
C LYS A 1020 -31.75 60.55 22.44
N CYS A 1021 -30.66 60.12 23.05
CA CYS A 1021 -29.64 59.27 22.48
C CYS A 1021 -29.69 57.88 23.11
N GLU A 1022 -29.56 56.85 22.29
CA GLU A 1022 -29.53 55.45 22.68
C GLU A 1022 -28.28 54.81 22.04
N GLN A 1023 -27.34 54.36 22.88
CA GLN A 1023 -26.14 53.67 22.42
C GLN A 1023 -26.49 52.23 22.03
N LEU A 1024 -26.04 51.79 20.84
CA LEU A 1024 -26.31 50.46 20.33
C LEU A 1024 -25.05 49.58 20.40
N PHE A 1025 -24.95 48.73 21.41
CA PHE A 1025 -23.94 47.67 21.44
C PHE A 1025 -24.49 46.42 20.74
N HIS A 1026 -23.91 46.04 19.60
CA HIS A 1026 -24.21 44.77 18.93
C HIS A 1026 -22.92 43.97 18.76
N SER A 1027 -22.92 42.75 19.26
CA SER A 1027 -21.90 41.74 18.93
C SER A 1027 -22.61 40.46 18.50
N SER A 1028 -22.06 39.78 17.50
CA SER A 1028 -22.58 38.52 17.00
C SER A 1028 -21.47 37.48 17.01
N LEU A 1029 -21.82 36.26 17.40
CA LEU A 1029 -20.92 35.11 17.40
C LEU A 1029 -21.58 34.00 16.56
N ILE A 1030 -20.80 33.39 15.66
CA ILE A 1030 -21.29 32.35 14.74
C ILE A 1030 -20.65 31.02 15.14
N PHE A 1031 -21.48 30.00 15.35
CA PHE A 1031 -21.02 28.67 15.75
C PHE A 1031 -21.79 27.56 15.03
N PRO A 1032 -21.22 26.35 14.88
CA PRO A 1032 -21.96 25.15 14.49
C PRO A 1032 -23.06 24.82 15.51
N ALA A 1033 -24.21 24.34 15.04
CA ALA A 1033 -25.38 24.03 15.87
C ALA A 1033 -25.10 23.17 17.12
N PRO A 1034 -24.20 22.16 17.10
CA PRO A 1034 -23.88 21.37 18.30
C PRO A 1034 -23.20 22.17 19.42
N VAL A 1035 -22.42 23.20 19.05
CA VAL A 1035 -21.64 24.03 19.99
C VAL A 1035 -22.49 25.17 20.55
N TYR A 1036 -23.53 25.57 19.82
CA TYR A 1036 -24.41 26.69 20.17
C TYR A 1036 -25.02 26.55 21.57
N HIS A 1037 -25.57 25.38 21.91
CA HIS A 1037 -26.25 25.17 23.19
C HIS A 1037 -25.31 25.31 24.38
N VAL A 1038 -24.07 24.79 24.27
CA VAL A 1038 -23.07 24.86 25.33
C VAL A 1038 -22.60 26.30 25.55
N ILE A 1039 -22.29 27.01 24.47
CA ILE A 1039 -21.86 28.41 24.57
C ILE A 1039 -22.99 29.29 25.06
N ARG A 1040 -24.22 29.07 24.57
CA ARG A 1040 -25.41 29.80 25.02
C ARG A 1040 -25.62 29.64 26.52
N GLU A 1041 -25.59 28.43 27.04
CA GLU A 1041 -25.83 28.19 28.47
C GLU A 1041 -24.74 28.84 29.34
N GLN A 1042 -23.47 28.78 28.93
CA GLN A 1042 -22.39 29.45 29.65
C GLN A 1042 -22.50 30.99 29.56
N LEU A 1043 -22.83 31.52 28.38
CA LEU A 1043 -23.01 32.95 28.19
C LEU A 1043 -24.20 33.47 28.99
N GLU A 1044 -25.33 32.75 29.00
CA GLU A 1044 -26.50 33.09 29.80
C GLU A 1044 -26.18 33.08 31.30
N LYS A 1045 -25.38 32.11 31.80
CA LYS A 1045 -24.90 32.10 33.19
C LYS A 1045 -24.02 33.31 33.51
N ILE A 1046 -23.12 33.68 32.61
CA ILE A 1046 -22.25 34.86 32.76
C ILE A 1046 -23.09 36.14 32.75
N LEU A 1047 -24.02 36.30 31.79
CA LEU A 1047 -24.92 37.45 31.71
C LEU A 1047 -25.82 37.56 32.95
N ALA A 1048 -26.31 36.43 33.47
CA ALA A 1048 -27.06 36.41 34.73
C ALA A 1048 -26.22 36.90 35.91
N SER A 1049 -24.91 36.63 35.93
CA SER A 1049 -24.01 37.11 36.99
C SER A 1049 -23.86 38.63 37.00
N PHE A 1050 -23.90 39.28 35.83
CA PHE A 1050 -23.84 40.75 35.74
C PHE A 1050 -25.12 41.44 36.20
N ASN A 1051 -26.27 40.78 36.11
CA ASN A 1051 -27.54 41.33 36.61
C ASN A 1051 -27.64 41.36 38.15
N ASN A 1052 -26.76 40.66 38.85
CA ASN A 1052 -26.68 40.65 40.32
C ASN A 1052 -25.73 41.74 40.89
N LEU A 1053 -25.12 42.56 40.03
CA LEU A 1053 -24.15 43.61 40.40
C LEU A 1053 -24.74 45.03 40.45
N ASN A 1054 -26.07 45.18 40.41
CA ASN A 1054 -26.75 46.46 40.57
C ASN A 1054 -27.48 46.57 41.90
#